data_AF-A0A8K0F3N6-F1
#
_entry.id   AF-A0A8K0F3N6-F1
#
_cell.length_a   1.000
_cell.length_b   1.000
_cell.length_c   1.000
_cell.angle_alpha   90.00
_cell.angle_beta   90.00
_cell.angle_gamma   90.00
#
_symmetry.space_group_name_H-M   'P 1'
#
loop_
_entity.id
_entity.type
_entity.pdbx_description
1 polymer ?
#
loop_
_entity_poly.entity_id
_entity_poly.type
_entity_poly.pdbx_seq_one_letter_code
_entity_poly.pdbx_strand_id
1 'polypeptide(L)'
;MAATGIRLPGRLLTRKTIIVLLTLAMIVVLINVRLDMVGPVALKSVLRLAGGGCRLDITYPDTVPVGAPFPVKIEITDGSIRSIPRAEASVVVGDSPGRTVTLYYGIGTTNLTLTREGAWDVLVSVSGRLAYSAGGRVADESCTEQFSVKAVNLDDPTVETKRIQRGTLNNAALQWTKGFVVIEGAVTVPASSQLIVNPGVVVLMKPDARIEVLGEAKLGTKEGQPIVFTSYPSGSSEVKPWNQLLFGRYAIGILHNAWFLQGGASAHSNFGNLDTQRVIHGEESSDIAFIGGGIIDNVGGAIGGERCRLQVHRAVISRCNGGGSVQQAVVTLQNVHVTEIGQYQTSSSSHLTGDGFTFYSSRITPPDSEFSKISNSVFAVGGGLGIHHKGTNLVIESTIVEDFRRSCVVTSGEKSRVTIRSAIMRNCRVGLQQSYGQPSVTLSNSAVVNNEVGIWYGDENVENGGKIELENTLAMGNAEKNLKVYSNGVERADADRGSENVRLKCFFVNSESVKRKARSQFTLVEKKYSPCLQPKISLNHSDCNIALSLPHGKCLWSEYNPETLSGVRLERLDLCQECCKETSELTFGNFDHWRMLNIQNRKGATIHTGQEVETREECGVSFAADLYQYTDSDCQKTKVQLKSVFSNILHFQGESHLRELKAHYFDRVMKTSLTPPSFGMILDFSNIMDKNASALAREDVDCTLSDRNENGVSAFVTAWLPDIGMYTRLSVLLADLVHPKNFFTYVPFLYLANCMKSGHSHFADKETNNYVLIDNDRCLVPERVASGDMPPAYRYRLDRLSDILFTKSHVCKVPEEMIERLKLATSVSSKVPSLGIQFKDEVLADKVMAPLLLKEDPEIYEEVDGRASTLLAEYNSLCENNDVDKFDNKLRDVYKTSAIKHTYIVEGRDYILANFADDDLAYLKVVSDGPRKQVGDQLFNGGLAELVSYHVDRLVGLGRVPVAASRRLLLDGSVVLKGVINAQGEVVQDLEKDHTTLGRYLSDVQTKNIRANGSVEWIASQLRHDPAEKHPILDVVVVGKIKDLKQDIKLSNQVKNFLNHDAWFSDLKRLGITRQMTWDIMDMHLLDFLLHNPHRTTFATSELRLVSYDNTRAFSADIGGKVCEPLLRCPPVFYSSVEGGEKSGCPASCPTNTEDGDKNQNCRFRRGTFERIRRGSEAAAEKDNLVNKLRNALSSEAINVNSHKDYFGRYDLYEGFQNRIAHLSSHVKRCMEKYGEYVFV
;
A
#
# COMPACT_ATOMS: atom_id res chain seq x y z
N MET A 1 42.84 -30.99 -40.93
CA MET A 1 43.77 -32.05 -40.46
C MET A 1 44.92 -31.35 -39.74
N ALA A 2 44.93 -31.39 -38.40
CA ALA A 2 45.92 -32.10 -37.55
C ALA A 2 47.34 -31.48 -37.63
N ALA A 3 48.07 -31.11 -36.57
CA ALA A 3 47.93 -31.29 -35.13
C ALA A 3 48.89 -30.35 -34.32
N THR A 4 48.48 -30.03 -33.08
CA THR A 4 49.18 -29.76 -31.78
C THR A 4 50.72 -29.86 -31.67
N GLY A 5 51.48 -29.18 -30.78
CA GLY A 5 51.30 -28.37 -29.55
C GLY A 5 52.70 -28.10 -28.90
N ILE A 6 52.97 -27.05 -28.09
CA ILE A 6 53.14 -26.99 -26.59
C ILE A 6 53.84 -25.62 -26.27
N ARG A 7 53.22 -24.60 -25.63
CA ARG A 7 53.15 -24.15 -24.19
C ARG A 7 54.44 -23.68 -23.46
N LEU A 8 54.40 -22.43 -22.92
CA LEU A 8 54.69 -21.97 -21.53
C LEU A 8 54.39 -20.43 -21.38
N PRO A 9 54.26 -19.82 -20.17
CA PRO A 9 53.13 -18.95 -19.82
C PRO A 9 53.47 -17.49 -19.40
N GLY A 10 52.45 -16.62 -19.45
CA GLY A 10 52.10 -15.64 -18.41
C GLY A 10 53.06 -14.49 -18.07
N ARG A 11 52.90 -13.32 -18.73
CA ARG A 11 53.38 -12.02 -18.23
C ARG A 11 52.21 -11.20 -17.68
N LEU A 12 51.94 -11.35 -16.39
CA LEU A 12 50.98 -10.53 -15.64
C LEU A 12 51.62 -10.15 -14.29
N LEU A 13 52.80 -9.52 -14.32
CA LEU A 13 53.48 -9.08 -13.09
C LEU A 13 54.47 -7.93 -13.27
N THR A 14 54.15 -6.92 -14.08
CA THR A 14 55.06 -5.77 -14.31
C THR A 14 54.46 -4.38 -14.10
N ARG A 15 53.15 -4.22 -13.84
CA ARG A 15 52.56 -2.89 -13.57
C ARG A 15 52.50 -2.51 -12.08
N LYS A 16 52.35 -3.47 -11.16
CA LYS A 16 52.27 -3.16 -9.71
C LYS A 16 53.66 -2.91 -9.08
N THR A 17 54.70 -3.61 -9.53
CA THR A 17 56.06 -3.48 -8.98
C THR A 17 56.71 -2.14 -9.33
N ILE A 18 56.41 -1.58 -10.52
CA ILE A 18 56.93 -0.28 -10.95
C ILE A 18 56.28 0.87 -10.18
N ILE A 19 54.99 0.76 -9.85
CA ILE A 19 54.29 1.78 -9.05
C ILE A 19 54.78 1.78 -7.59
N VAL A 20 55.08 0.61 -7.02
CA VAL A 20 55.65 0.49 -5.67
C VAL A 20 57.09 1.04 -5.61
N LEU A 21 57.90 0.80 -6.65
CA LEU A 21 59.26 1.37 -6.71
C LEU A 21 59.26 2.90 -6.89
N LEU A 22 58.33 3.45 -7.69
CA LEU A 22 58.19 4.90 -7.85
C LEU A 22 57.67 5.61 -6.60
N THR A 23 56.79 4.96 -5.84
CA THR A 23 56.32 5.50 -4.53
C THR A 23 57.42 5.41 -3.47
N LEU A 24 58.21 4.33 -3.43
CA LEU A 24 59.36 4.24 -2.52
C LEU A 24 60.43 5.29 -2.85
N ALA A 25 60.71 5.54 -4.13
CA ALA A 25 61.69 6.56 -4.55
C ALA A 25 61.24 7.98 -4.18
N MET A 26 59.95 8.30 -4.31
CA MET A 26 59.39 9.59 -3.85
C MET A 26 59.49 9.75 -2.33
N ILE A 27 59.27 8.68 -1.55
CA ILE A 27 59.41 8.71 -0.09
C ILE A 27 60.87 8.91 0.31
N VAL A 28 61.83 8.29 -0.38
CA VAL A 28 63.27 8.47 -0.10
C VAL A 28 63.78 9.86 -0.48
N VAL A 29 63.19 10.51 -1.49
CA VAL A 29 63.49 11.91 -1.85
C VAL A 29 62.90 12.88 -0.83
N LEU A 30 61.70 12.62 -0.29
CA LEU A 30 61.09 13.43 0.76
C LEU A 30 61.80 13.31 2.12
N ILE A 31 62.48 12.21 2.39
CA ILE A 31 63.21 11.98 3.66
C ILE A 31 64.61 12.63 3.66
N ASN A 32 65.19 12.95 2.50
CA ASN A 32 66.59 13.42 2.40
C ASN A 32 66.78 14.95 2.26
N VAL A 33 65.72 15.77 2.30
CA VAL A 33 65.87 17.24 2.29
C VAL A 33 66.02 17.75 3.72
N ARG A 34 67.29 17.96 4.13
CA ARG A 34 67.69 18.71 5.33
C ARG A 34 67.33 20.19 5.19
N LEU A 35 66.60 20.73 6.16
CA LEU A 35 66.57 22.16 6.48
C LEU A 35 66.82 22.31 7.99
N ASP A 36 68.00 22.84 8.32
CA ASP A 36 68.40 23.23 9.66
C ASP A 36 67.93 24.66 9.98
N MET A 37 67.67 24.89 11.27
CA MET A 37 67.49 26.16 12.01
C MET A 37 66.12 26.86 11.94
N VAL A 38 65.32 26.70 13.01
CA VAL A 38 64.88 27.72 14.02
C VAL A 38 64.26 26.96 15.21
N GLY A 39 64.51 27.41 16.45
CA GLY A 39 64.18 26.76 17.73
C GLY A 39 62.68 26.59 18.07
N PRO A 40 62.36 25.92 19.19
CA PRO A 40 61.21 25.03 19.30
C PRO A 40 59.91 25.76 19.64
N VAL A 41 58.97 25.78 18.69
CA VAL A 41 57.54 25.84 19.01
C VAL A 41 57.04 24.40 18.97
N ALA A 42 56.58 23.89 20.11
CA ALA A 42 56.20 22.49 20.30
C ALA A 42 54.97 22.12 19.47
N LEU A 43 55.19 21.75 18.21
CA LEU A 43 54.21 21.12 17.34
C LEU A 43 54.11 19.63 17.71
N LYS A 44 53.30 19.30 18.72
CA LYS A 44 52.88 17.91 18.98
C LYS A 44 51.73 17.54 18.05
N SER A 45 52.06 17.09 16.84
CA SER A 45 51.13 16.31 16.03
C SER A 45 51.90 15.47 15.02
N VAL A 46 52.05 14.17 15.30
CA VAL A 46 51.96 13.04 14.35
C VAL A 46 51.98 11.78 15.23
N LEU A 47 51.08 10.83 14.92
CA LEU A 47 50.77 9.56 15.61
C LEU A 47 49.89 9.67 16.86
N ARG A 48 48.56 9.63 16.65
CA ARG A 48 47.63 8.89 17.51
C ARG A 48 46.34 8.60 16.74
N LEU A 49 46.20 7.35 16.33
CA LEU A 49 44.96 6.74 15.86
C LEU A 49 44.08 6.41 17.08
N ALA A 50 42.78 6.69 16.95
CA ALA A 50 41.65 6.18 17.75
C ALA A 50 41.61 6.56 19.25
N GLY A 51 41.05 7.74 19.54
CA GLY A 51 40.59 8.18 20.86
C GLY A 51 40.15 9.64 20.83
N GLY A 52 38.99 9.92 20.22
CA GLY A 52 38.50 11.29 19.99
C GLY A 52 37.96 11.95 21.26
N GLY A 53 38.53 13.11 21.61
CA GLY A 53 38.00 14.01 22.63
C GLY A 53 37.96 15.44 22.09
N CYS A 54 36.99 16.23 22.53
CA CYS A 54 36.78 17.61 22.10
C CYS A 54 38.01 18.50 22.36
N ARG A 55 38.31 19.43 21.43
CA ARG A 55 39.37 20.43 21.55
C ARG A 55 38.85 21.84 21.27
N LEU A 56 39.23 22.79 22.12
CA LEU A 56 38.92 24.21 21.96
C LEU A 56 40.13 24.98 21.41
N ASP A 57 39.84 25.98 20.59
CA ASP A 57 40.76 27.05 20.17
C ASP A 57 40.14 28.38 20.59
N ILE A 58 40.90 29.17 21.35
CA ILE A 58 40.41 30.43 21.93
C ILE A 58 41.26 31.57 21.42
N THR A 59 40.62 32.55 20.78
CA THR A 59 41.27 33.79 20.35
C THR A 59 40.93 34.92 21.31
N TYR A 60 41.95 35.54 21.91
CA TYR A 60 41.85 36.65 22.85
C TYR A 60 43.13 37.52 22.78
N PRO A 61 43.08 38.80 23.19
CA PRO A 61 44.28 39.62 23.39
C PRO A 61 44.97 39.31 24.72
N ASP A 62 46.30 39.23 24.72
CA ASP A 62 47.09 38.91 25.93
C ASP A 62 47.04 40.02 27.00
N THR A 63 46.98 41.29 26.57
CA THR A 63 46.98 42.45 27.45
C THR A 63 45.84 43.39 27.07
N VAL A 64 45.08 43.84 28.07
CA VAL A 64 43.91 44.71 27.89
C VAL A 64 43.90 45.85 28.92
N PRO A 65 43.34 47.02 28.60
CA PRO A 65 43.13 48.07 29.58
C PRO A 65 42.04 47.70 30.58
N VAL A 66 42.21 48.12 31.84
CA VAL A 66 41.13 48.07 32.84
C VAL A 66 39.91 48.84 32.33
N GLY A 67 38.73 48.21 32.40
CA GLY A 67 37.45 48.78 31.98
C GLY A 67 37.19 48.77 30.47
N ALA A 68 38.14 48.35 29.62
CA ALA A 68 37.91 48.26 28.19
C ALA A 68 37.32 46.88 27.79
N PRO A 69 36.25 46.85 26.97
CA PRO A 69 35.73 45.60 26.43
C PRO A 69 36.71 44.95 25.45
N PHE A 70 36.89 43.64 25.53
CA PHE A 70 37.72 42.87 24.60
C PHE A 70 37.03 41.57 24.17
N PRO A 71 37.36 41.04 22.98
CA PRO A 71 36.71 39.87 22.42
C PRO A 71 37.33 38.57 22.97
N VAL A 72 36.46 37.57 23.15
CA VAL A 72 36.85 36.17 23.30
C VAL A 72 36.09 35.36 22.26
N LYS A 73 36.83 34.76 21.31
CA LYS A 73 36.29 33.80 20.35
C LYS A 73 36.51 32.39 20.88
N ILE A 74 35.48 31.57 20.85
CA ILE A 74 35.52 30.16 21.23
C ILE A 74 35.24 29.36 19.97
N GLU A 75 36.17 28.51 19.55
CA GLU A 75 36.01 27.61 18.41
C GLU A 75 36.32 26.16 18.83
N ILE A 76 35.39 25.26 18.55
CA ILE A 76 35.62 23.82 18.71
C ILE A 76 36.33 23.34 17.44
N THR A 77 37.57 22.89 17.58
CA THR A 77 38.40 22.45 16.44
C THR A 77 38.32 20.95 16.19
N ASP A 78 38.10 20.17 17.24
CA ASP A 78 37.97 18.70 17.20
C ASP A 78 36.87 18.22 18.17
N GLY A 79 36.42 16.98 18.00
CA GLY A 79 35.31 16.38 18.78
C GLY A 79 33.96 16.40 18.07
N SER A 80 33.02 15.61 18.59
CA SER A 80 31.67 15.49 18.02
C SER A 80 30.80 16.72 18.34
N ILE A 81 31.04 17.40 19.47
CA ILE A 81 30.36 18.65 19.87
C ILE A 81 30.43 19.73 18.78
N ARG A 82 31.54 19.80 18.02
CA ARG A 82 31.75 20.81 16.96
C ARG A 82 30.57 20.92 15.98
N SER A 83 29.88 19.81 15.77
CA SER A 83 28.81 19.71 14.78
C SER A 83 27.40 19.82 15.34
N ILE A 84 27.27 20.05 16.65
CA ILE A 84 26.00 20.37 17.29
C ILE A 84 25.60 21.79 16.82
N PRO A 85 24.36 22.00 16.36
CA PRO A 85 23.91 23.32 15.91
C PRO A 85 24.09 24.42 16.95
N ARG A 86 23.79 24.10 18.21
CA ARG A 86 23.93 25.00 19.36
C ARG A 86 24.59 24.26 20.52
N ALA A 87 25.83 24.59 20.84
CA ALA A 87 26.47 24.12 22.06
C ALA A 87 26.58 25.28 23.06
N GLU A 88 26.52 24.99 24.36
CA GLU A 88 26.73 26.00 25.39
C GLU A 88 28.16 25.96 25.90
N ALA A 89 28.79 27.13 25.96
CA ALA A 89 30.07 27.35 26.60
C ALA A 89 29.88 28.19 27.87
N SER A 90 30.46 27.77 28.98
CA SER A 90 30.57 28.59 30.19
C SER A 90 31.94 29.25 30.24
N VAL A 91 31.95 30.58 30.33
CA VAL A 91 33.16 31.41 30.44
C VAL A 91 33.22 32.01 31.84
N VAL A 92 34.19 31.56 32.64
CA VAL A 92 34.40 31.99 34.04
C VAL A 92 35.67 32.83 34.11
N VAL A 93 35.62 33.98 34.78
CA VAL A 93 36.75 34.91 34.94
C VAL A 93 37.04 35.09 36.43
N GLY A 94 38.14 34.51 36.92
CA GLY A 94 38.41 34.42 38.36
C GLY A 94 37.26 33.76 39.12
N ASP A 95 36.83 34.36 40.24
CA ASP A 95 35.70 33.88 41.05
C ASP A 95 34.32 34.42 40.59
N SER A 96 34.24 35.07 39.43
CA SER A 96 33.00 35.66 38.94
C SER A 96 32.01 34.58 38.47
N PRO A 97 30.69 34.75 38.65
CA PRO A 97 29.71 33.83 38.10
C PRO A 97 29.89 33.72 36.57
N GLY A 98 29.98 32.48 36.08
CA GLY A 98 30.26 32.20 34.67
C GLY A 98 29.20 32.76 33.73
N ARG A 99 29.64 33.30 32.59
CA ARG A 99 28.77 33.75 31.49
C ARG A 99 28.56 32.61 30.50
N THR A 100 27.31 32.32 30.18
CA THR A 100 26.97 31.34 29.13
C THR A 100 27.06 31.99 27.75
N VAL A 101 27.67 31.30 26.80
CA VAL A 101 27.85 31.70 25.41
C VAL A 101 27.35 30.57 24.53
N THR A 102 26.45 30.89 23.59
CA THR A 102 26.00 29.93 22.58
C THR A 102 27.02 29.83 21.46
N LEU A 103 27.48 28.62 21.17
CA LEU A 103 28.33 28.29 20.04
C LEU A 103 27.44 27.78 18.90
N TYR A 104 27.37 28.53 17.81
CA TYR A 104 26.64 28.13 16.60
C TYR A 104 27.58 27.32 15.71
N TYR A 105 27.28 26.03 15.55
CA TYR A 105 28.14 25.08 14.81
C TYR A 105 29.60 25.10 15.28
N GLY A 106 29.77 25.12 16.60
CA GLY A 106 31.08 25.09 17.25
C GLY A 106 31.82 26.41 17.31
N ILE A 107 31.25 27.53 16.82
CA ILE A 107 31.86 28.86 16.94
C ILE A 107 30.93 29.81 17.70
N GLY A 108 31.48 30.50 18.69
CA GLY A 108 30.79 31.56 19.42
C GLY A 108 31.74 32.66 19.85
N THR A 109 31.17 33.78 20.26
CA THR A 109 31.94 34.93 20.75
C THR A 109 31.27 35.53 21.96
N THR A 110 32.08 36.11 22.83
CA THR A 110 31.62 36.97 23.91
C THR A 110 32.58 38.15 24.07
N ASN A 111 32.16 39.17 24.80
CA ASN A 111 33.03 40.23 25.25
C ASN A 111 33.23 40.13 26.77
N LEU A 112 34.42 40.47 27.23
CA LEU A 112 34.76 40.53 28.64
C LEU A 112 35.27 41.92 28.98
N THR A 113 35.17 42.29 30.26
CA THR A 113 35.70 43.55 30.79
C THR A 113 36.29 43.29 32.16
N LEU A 114 37.56 43.63 32.36
CA LEU A 114 38.27 43.43 33.62
C LEU A 114 38.27 44.74 34.41
N THR A 115 37.85 44.67 35.67
CA THR A 115 37.59 45.86 36.51
C THR A 115 38.79 46.28 37.35
N ARG A 116 39.83 45.45 37.45
CA ARG A 116 41.04 45.72 38.23
C ARG A 116 42.28 45.24 37.48
N GLU A 117 43.40 45.91 37.74
CA GLU A 117 44.72 45.55 37.22
C GLU A 117 45.20 44.20 37.76
N GLY A 118 45.93 43.44 36.95
CA GLY A 118 46.49 42.14 37.34
C GLY A 118 46.37 41.07 36.24
N ALA A 119 46.91 39.89 36.51
CA ALA A 119 46.68 38.70 35.69
C ALA A 119 45.36 38.03 36.09
N TRP A 120 44.52 37.75 35.10
CA TRP A 120 43.22 37.12 35.29
C TRP A 120 43.18 35.79 34.57
N ASP A 121 42.85 34.72 35.29
CA ASP A 121 42.60 33.42 34.69
C ASP A 121 41.16 33.33 34.19
N VAL A 122 41.03 32.90 32.95
CA VAL A 122 39.75 32.68 32.27
C VAL A 122 39.63 31.21 31.95
N LEU A 123 38.57 30.59 32.44
CA LEU A 123 38.23 29.19 32.19
C LEU A 123 37.06 29.13 31.22
N VAL A 124 37.23 28.44 30.10
CA VAL A 124 36.15 28.15 29.16
C VAL A 124 35.88 26.67 29.20
N SER A 125 34.65 26.30 29.51
CA SER A 125 34.19 24.92 29.47
C SER A 125 33.03 24.78 28.50
N VAL A 126 33.08 23.76 27.66
CA VAL A 126 32.01 23.40 26.72
C VAL A 126 31.58 22.00 27.05
N SER A 127 30.29 21.80 27.30
CA SER A 127 29.69 20.49 27.53
C SER A 127 28.52 20.31 26.58
N GLY A 128 28.53 19.21 25.82
CA GLY A 128 27.44 18.86 24.91
C GLY A 128 26.91 17.46 25.24
N ARG A 129 25.59 17.32 25.31
CA ARG A 129 24.94 16.00 25.41
C ARG A 129 24.66 15.47 24.02
N LEU A 130 25.38 14.43 23.59
CA LEU A 130 25.09 13.75 22.32
C LEU A 130 24.04 12.65 22.57
N ALA A 131 22.81 12.88 22.11
CA ALA A 131 21.79 11.83 22.10
C ALA A 131 22.08 10.85 20.95
N TYR A 132 22.44 9.62 21.28
CA TYR A 132 22.48 8.52 20.31
C TYR A 132 21.07 7.96 20.11
N SER A 133 20.58 7.93 18.88
CA SER A 133 19.33 7.26 18.54
C SER A 133 19.43 5.75 18.80
N ALA A 134 18.39 5.21 19.44
CA ALA A 134 18.15 3.79 19.72
C ALA A 134 19.14 3.08 20.67
N GLY A 135 19.06 3.38 21.98
CA GLY A 135 19.53 2.47 23.04
C GLY A 135 20.53 3.02 24.07
N GLY A 136 20.21 4.13 24.73
CA GLY A 136 20.47 4.26 26.18
C GLY A 136 21.89 4.55 26.71
N ARG A 137 22.82 5.12 25.93
CA ARG A 137 24.02 5.77 26.52
C ARG A 137 24.28 7.13 25.88
N VAL A 138 23.98 8.20 26.62
CA VAL A 138 24.46 9.56 26.35
C VAL A 138 25.95 9.57 26.72
N ALA A 139 26.82 9.81 25.74
CA ALA A 139 28.21 10.12 26.04
C ALA A 139 28.29 11.64 26.18
N ASP A 140 28.52 12.11 27.40
CA ASP A 140 28.85 13.51 27.64
C ASP A 140 30.27 13.74 27.12
N GLU A 141 30.39 14.56 26.08
CA GLU A 141 31.67 15.08 25.64
C GLU A 141 31.82 16.46 26.28
N SER A 142 32.96 16.70 26.93
CA SER A 142 33.29 18.00 27.50
C SER A 142 34.73 18.35 27.20
N CYS A 143 34.97 19.61 26.90
CA CYS A 143 36.30 20.17 26.71
C CYS A 143 36.42 21.45 27.52
N THR A 144 37.62 21.70 28.03
CA THR A 144 37.90 22.86 28.87
C THR A 144 39.26 23.39 28.51
N GLU A 145 39.37 24.70 28.41
CA GLU A 145 40.61 25.41 28.12
C GLU A 145 40.72 26.57 29.10
N GLN A 146 41.91 26.78 29.65
CA GLN A 146 42.21 27.86 30.56
C GLN A 146 43.32 28.74 29.97
N PHE A 147 43.15 30.06 30.08
CA PHE A 147 44.14 31.03 29.64
C PHE A 147 44.20 32.24 30.58
N SER A 148 45.28 33.02 30.49
CA SER A 148 45.48 34.19 31.34
C SER A 148 45.53 35.47 30.52
N VAL A 149 44.83 36.51 30.97
CA VAL A 149 44.82 37.85 30.37
C VAL A 149 45.35 38.86 31.37
N LYS A 150 46.25 39.75 30.93
CA LYS A 150 46.80 40.82 31.77
C LYS A 150 45.98 42.10 31.61
N ALA A 151 45.29 42.52 32.66
CA ALA A 151 44.68 43.83 32.76
C ALA A 151 45.71 44.87 33.22
N VAL A 152 45.82 46.01 32.55
CA VAL A 152 46.75 47.09 32.91
C VAL A 152 46.04 48.44 33.04
N ASN A 153 46.54 49.30 33.93
CA ASN A 153 46.05 50.67 34.04
C ASN A 153 46.69 51.57 32.98
N LEU A 154 45.89 52.31 32.20
CA LEU A 154 46.41 53.23 31.17
C LEU A 154 47.15 54.43 31.76
N ASP A 155 46.96 54.73 33.05
CA ASP A 155 47.65 55.81 33.75
C ASP A 155 49.02 55.36 34.31
N ASP A 156 49.36 54.07 34.23
CA ASP A 156 50.69 53.57 34.60
C ASP A 156 51.73 54.06 33.56
N PRO A 157 52.79 54.81 33.97
CA PRO A 157 53.80 55.31 33.05
C PRO A 157 54.63 54.21 32.36
N THR A 158 54.60 52.97 32.86
CA THR A 158 55.26 51.81 32.24
C THR A 158 54.46 51.21 31.09
N VAL A 159 53.19 51.60 30.94
CA VAL A 159 52.28 51.13 29.89
C VAL A 159 52.41 52.01 28.65
N GLU A 160 52.92 51.44 27.56
CA GLU A 160 53.11 52.15 26.29
C GLU A 160 51.77 52.53 25.66
N THR A 161 51.44 53.82 25.74
CA THR A 161 50.21 54.40 25.19
C THR A 161 50.53 55.51 24.19
N LYS A 162 50.08 55.35 22.95
CA LYS A 162 50.20 56.36 21.88
C LYS A 162 48.86 57.08 21.69
N ARG A 163 48.80 58.38 21.95
CA ARG A 163 47.60 59.19 21.71
C ARG A 163 47.66 59.85 20.34
N ILE A 164 46.58 59.74 19.58
CA ILE A 164 46.43 60.34 18.26
C ILE A 164 45.24 61.31 18.30
N GLN A 165 45.57 62.59 18.14
CA GLN A 165 44.58 63.66 18.07
C GLN A 165 43.93 63.73 16.68
N ARG A 166 42.81 64.45 16.58
CA ARG A 166 42.09 64.70 15.32
C ARG A 166 43.03 65.26 14.24
N GLY A 167 42.91 64.75 13.01
CA GLY A 167 43.63 65.27 11.85
C GLY A 167 44.21 64.20 10.92
N THR A 168 45.08 64.62 10.00
CA THR A 168 45.71 63.75 9.01
C THR A 168 46.99 63.11 9.57
N LEU A 169 47.13 61.78 9.47
CA LEU A 169 48.31 61.06 9.94
C LEU A 169 49.52 61.31 9.04
N ASN A 170 50.70 61.49 9.64
CA ASN A 170 51.98 61.63 8.93
C ASN A 170 53.08 60.77 9.57
N ASN A 171 54.08 60.37 8.78
CA ASN A 171 55.31 59.69 9.23
C ASN A 171 55.08 58.60 10.30
N ALA A 172 55.62 58.78 11.50
CA ALA A 172 55.53 57.83 12.61
C ALA A 172 54.10 57.58 13.11
N ALA A 173 53.13 58.47 12.83
CA ALA A 173 51.73 58.25 13.19
C ALA A 173 51.06 57.13 12.37
N LEU A 174 51.65 56.72 11.24
CA LEU A 174 51.16 55.64 10.36
C LEU A 174 51.63 54.23 10.77
N GLN A 175 52.49 54.10 11.79
CA GLN A 175 53.03 52.82 12.25
C GLN A 175 52.65 52.59 13.72
N TRP A 176 51.84 51.56 13.98
CA TRP A 176 51.38 51.18 15.32
C TRP A 176 51.96 49.81 15.66
N THR A 177 53.05 49.77 16.40
CA THR A 177 53.90 48.57 16.49
C THR A 177 53.63 47.68 17.71
N LYS A 178 53.20 48.26 18.84
CA LYS A 178 52.84 47.55 20.08
C LYS A 178 52.06 48.47 21.03
N GLY A 179 51.44 47.88 22.06
CA GLY A 179 50.78 48.62 23.14
C GLY A 179 49.40 49.16 22.77
N PHE A 180 49.04 50.28 23.41
CA PHE A 180 47.71 50.89 23.29
C PHE A 180 47.75 52.13 22.39
N VAL A 181 46.81 52.25 21.46
CA VAL A 181 46.65 53.45 20.62
C VAL A 181 45.31 54.10 20.95
N VAL A 182 45.32 55.33 21.45
CA VAL A 182 44.10 56.07 21.78
C VAL A 182 43.79 57.06 20.65
N ILE A 183 42.64 56.89 19.99
CA ILE A 183 42.15 57.80 18.95
C ILE A 183 41.16 58.77 19.58
N GLU A 184 41.50 60.06 19.61
CA GLU A 184 40.70 61.07 20.32
C GLU A 184 39.61 61.72 19.47
N GLY A 185 39.60 61.50 18.16
CA GLY A 185 38.60 62.04 17.24
C GLY A 185 38.76 61.52 15.81
N ALA A 186 38.22 62.22 14.81
CA ALA A 186 38.36 61.83 13.42
C ALA A 186 39.82 61.94 12.93
N VAL A 187 40.35 60.84 12.37
CA VAL A 187 41.70 60.79 11.79
C VAL A 187 41.67 60.30 10.35
N THR A 188 42.55 60.84 9.52
CA THR A 188 42.61 60.52 8.09
C THR A 188 43.98 59.94 7.70
N VAL A 189 44.00 58.79 7.02
CA VAL A 189 45.17 58.23 6.33
C VAL A 189 45.19 58.78 4.90
N PRO A 190 46.21 59.55 4.48
CA PRO A 190 46.28 60.12 3.13
C PRO A 190 46.29 59.06 2.01
N ALA A 191 45.86 59.46 0.81
CA ALA A 191 45.82 58.60 -0.38
C ALA A 191 47.18 57.97 -0.78
N SER A 192 48.29 58.65 -0.48
CA SER A 192 49.65 58.18 -0.78
C SER A 192 50.32 57.43 0.39
N SER A 193 49.58 57.14 1.46
CA SER A 193 50.11 56.58 2.69
C SER A 193 49.50 55.22 3.03
N GLN A 194 50.27 54.41 3.76
CA GLN A 194 49.83 53.12 4.30
C GLN A 194 49.83 53.19 5.83
N LEU A 195 48.68 52.95 6.44
CA LEU A 195 48.56 52.70 7.87
C LEU A 195 48.92 51.24 8.16
N ILE A 196 49.93 50.99 8.98
CA ILE A 196 50.32 49.65 9.43
C ILE A 196 50.03 49.52 10.92
N VAL A 197 49.23 48.51 11.27
CA VAL A 197 48.94 48.14 12.66
C VAL A 197 49.42 46.72 12.88
N ASN A 198 50.39 46.55 13.78
CA ASN A 198 50.98 45.25 14.07
C ASN A 198 50.05 44.39 14.94
N PRO A 199 50.19 43.05 14.88
CA PRO A 199 49.50 42.13 15.79
C PRO A 199 49.65 42.50 17.27
N GLY A 200 48.59 42.32 18.06
CA GLY A 200 48.58 42.58 19.51
C GLY A 200 48.32 44.04 19.91
N VAL A 201 48.17 44.97 18.95
CA VAL A 201 47.80 46.36 19.24
C VAL A 201 46.33 46.46 19.63
N VAL A 202 46.06 47.20 20.71
CA VAL A 202 44.69 47.55 21.14
C VAL A 202 44.44 49.03 20.86
N VAL A 203 43.48 49.32 19.99
CA VAL A 203 43.07 50.64 19.55
C VAL A 203 41.82 51.07 20.33
N LEU A 204 41.99 52.07 21.18
CA LEU A 204 40.96 52.64 22.03
C LEU A 204 40.36 53.88 21.39
N MET A 205 39.11 53.77 20.98
CA MET A 205 38.39 54.80 20.24
C MET A 205 37.52 55.61 21.19
N LYS A 206 37.76 56.93 21.29
CA LYS A 206 36.85 57.82 22.02
C LYS A 206 35.49 57.93 21.30
N PRO A 207 34.43 58.39 21.99
CA PRO A 207 33.16 58.71 21.33
C PRO A 207 33.38 59.62 20.11
N ASP A 208 32.63 59.38 19.04
CA ASP A 208 32.75 60.06 17.74
C ASP A 208 34.10 59.89 16.99
N ALA A 209 35.04 59.10 17.53
CA ALA A 209 36.28 58.79 16.83
C ALA A 209 36.00 57.94 15.59
N ARG A 210 36.61 58.31 14.46
CA ARG A 210 36.56 57.58 13.19
C ARG A 210 37.94 57.55 12.54
N ILE A 211 38.22 56.51 11.78
CA ILE A 211 39.43 56.41 10.96
C ILE A 211 38.99 56.41 9.50
N GLU A 212 39.45 57.38 8.73
CA GLU A 212 39.17 57.53 7.31
C GLU A 212 40.43 57.19 6.51
N VAL A 213 40.39 56.09 5.75
CA VAL A 213 41.50 55.61 4.95
C VAL A 213 41.27 56.02 3.50
N LEU A 214 42.06 56.98 3.01
CA LEU A 214 42.07 57.36 1.60
C LEU A 214 43.13 56.61 0.79
N GLY A 215 44.14 56.05 1.47
CA GLY A 215 45.23 55.27 0.87
C GLY A 215 45.09 53.78 1.17
N GLU A 216 46.07 53.22 1.87
CA GLU A 216 46.06 51.80 2.24
C GLU A 216 46.03 51.62 3.77
N ALA A 217 45.34 50.60 4.25
CA ALA A 217 45.47 50.13 5.63
C ALA A 217 45.78 48.63 5.66
N LYS A 218 46.87 48.28 6.35
CA LYS A 218 47.31 46.92 6.59
C LYS A 218 47.31 46.64 8.09
N LEU A 219 46.30 45.90 8.54
CA LEU A 219 46.10 45.57 9.94
C LEU A 219 46.45 44.10 10.15
N GLY A 220 47.44 43.83 10.98
CA GLY A 220 47.73 42.50 11.50
C GLY A 220 48.35 41.55 10.49
N THR A 221 48.39 40.28 10.88
CA THR A 221 48.87 39.16 10.04
C THR A 221 48.02 37.92 10.31
N LYS A 222 48.05 36.94 9.41
CA LYS A 222 47.22 35.72 9.49
C LYS A 222 47.47 34.87 10.74
N GLU A 223 48.69 34.88 11.27
CA GLU A 223 49.13 34.07 12.43
C GLU A 223 49.44 34.93 13.67
N GLY A 224 49.21 36.24 13.60
CA GLY A 224 49.51 37.17 14.68
C GLY A 224 48.41 37.26 15.74
N GLN A 225 48.77 37.76 16.92
CA GLN A 225 47.84 38.15 17.98
C GLN A 225 46.74 39.11 17.47
N PRO A 226 45.53 39.04 18.04
CA PRO A 226 44.41 39.85 17.58
C PRO A 226 44.68 41.34 17.74
N ILE A 227 44.24 42.12 16.75
CA ILE A 227 44.15 43.58 16.86
C ILE A 227 42.75 43.92 17.33
N VAL A 228 42.62 44.76 18.36
CA VAL A 228 41.32 45.06 18.95
C VAL A 228 41.01 46.54 18.85
N PHE A 229 40.01 46.91 18.06
CA PHE A 229 39.38 48.22 18.06
C PHE A 229 38.19 48.18 19.00
N THR A 230 38.24 48.97 20.08
CA THR A 230 37.21 49.00 21.12
C THR A 230 37.00 50.42 21.64
N SER A 231 35.91 50.65 22.35
CA SER A 231 35.60 51.92 23.01
C SER A 231 36.62 52.26 24.10
N TYR A 232 36.99 53.53 24.22
CA TYR A 232 37.79 54.04 25.32
C TYR A 232 37.03 53.89 26.65
N PRO A 233 37.65 53.35 27.73
CA PRO A 233 36.98 53.21 29.01
C PRO A 233 36.74 54.59 29.64
N SER A 234 35.48 55.02 29.72
CA SER A 234 35.06 56.11 30.60
C SER A 234 34.80 55.50 31.97
N GLY A 235 35.31 56.07 33.08
CA GLY A 235 35.13 55.51 34.44
C GLY A 235 33.68 55.33 34.94
N SER A 236 32.68 55.57 34.10
CA SER A 236 31.28 55.15 34.25
C SER A 236 31.06 53.71 33.77
N SER A 237 30.08 53.01 34.32
CA SER A 237 29.67 51.69 33.83
C SER A 237 29.06 51.70 32.41
N GLU A 238 28.75 52.87 31.86
CA GLU A 238 28.20 53.03 30.51
C GLU A 238 29.31 53.13 29.46
N VAL A 239 29.27 52.23 28.47
CA VAL A 239 30.20 52.19 27.33
C VAL A 239 29.67 53.09 26.21
N LYS A 240 30.45 54.11 25.82
CA LYS A 240 30.09 55.02 24.73
C LYS A 240 30.68 54.53 23.41
N PRO A 241 29.85 54.25 22.38
CA PRO A 241 30.32 53.69 21.13
C PRO A 241 31.10 54.72 20.30
N TRP A 242 32.05 54.23 19.52
CA TRP A 242 32.79 55.03 18.52
C TRP A 242 32.12 54.95 17.15
N ASN A 243 32.60 55.73 16.19
CA ASN A 243 31.95 55.89 14.89
C ASN A 243 32.31 54.74 13.94
N GLN A 244 33.21 54.91 12.97
CA GLN A 244 33.49 53.90 11.94
C GLN A 244 34.94 53.92 11.41
N LEU A 245 35.31 52.82 10.76
CA LEU A 245 36.46 52.70 9.86
C LEU A 245 35.96 52.86 8.42
N LEU A 246 36.23 54.01 7.83
CA LEU A 246 35.79 54.39 6.49
C LEU A 246 36.94 54.20 5.49
N PHE A 247 36.73 53.40 4.46
CA PHE A 247 37.62 53.31 3.30
C PHE A 247 37.04 54.19 2.19
N GLY A 248 37.69 55.32 1.94
CA GLY A 248 37.29 56.27 0.91
C GLY A 248 37.50 55.71 -0.51
N ARG A 249 37.21 56.55 -1.51
CA ARG A 249 37.34 56.15 -2.91
C ARG A 249 38.73 55.60 -3.25
N TYR A 250 38.77 54.47 -3.94
CA TYR A 250 40.00 53.75 -4.34
C TYR A 250 40.89 53.25 -3.19
N ALA A 251 40.43 53.33 -1.94
CA ALA A 251 41.22 52.88 -0.81
C ALA A 251 41.34 51.34 -0.77
N ILE A 252 42.45 50.86 -0.21
CA ILE A 252 42.74 49.43 -0.07
C ILE A 252 42.79 49.08 1.43
N GLY A 253 42.05 48.05 1.82
CA GLY A 253 42.02 47.55 3.19
C GLY A 253 42.41 46.08 3.26
N ILE A 254 43.45 45.73 4.01
CA ILE A 254 43.80 44.35 4.34
C ILE A 254 43.78 44.21 5.86
N LEU A 255 42.75 43.53 6.37
CA LEU A 255 42.46 43.43 7.79
C LEU A 255 42.57 41.96 8.21
N HIS A 256 43.65 41.61 8.92
CA HIS A 256 43.92 40.26 9.40
C HIS A 256 43.75 40.16 10.92
N ASN A 257 42.94 39.19 11.36
CA ASN A 257 42.66 38.94 12.79
C ASN A 257 42.29 40.22 13.57
N ALA A 258 41.54 41.10 12.91
CA ALA A 258 41.11 42.38 13.49
C ALA A 258 39.72 42.22 14.11
N TRP A 259 39.55 42.79 15.29
CA TRP A 259 38.34 42.72 16.10
C TRP A 259 37.78 44.10 16.32
N PHE A 260 36.49 44.29 16.08
CA PHE A 260 35.82 45.57 16.20
C PHE A 260 34.63 45.44 17.15
N LEU A 261 34.68 46.19 18.25
CA LEU A 261 33.67 46.20 19.30
C LEU A 261 33.19 47.61 19.58
N GLN A 262 31.92 47.76 19.96
CA GLN A 262 31.35 49.02 20.44
C GLN A 262 31.47 50.17 19.43
N GLY A 263 31.40 49.88 18.13
CA GLY A 263 31.40 50.86 17.04
C GLY A 263 30.03 51.06 16.39
N GLY A 264 29.97 51.95 15.40
CA GLY A 264 28.77 52.24 14.60
C GLY A 264 27.88 53.35 15.15
N ALA A 265 28.40 54.19 16.07
CA ALA A 265 27.67 55.34 16.60
C ALA A 265 27.39 56.38 15.50
N SER A 266 26.15 56.85 15.38
CA SER A 266 25.85 58.06 14.61
C SER A 266 25.99 59.28 15.52
N ALA A 267 26.52 60.39 14.99
CA ALA A 267 26.73 61.65 15.72
C ALA A 267 25.44 62.26 16.33
N HIS A 268 24.26 61.68 16.06
CA HIS A 268 22.95 62.14 16.52
C HIS A 268 21.99 60.98 16.88
N SER A 269 22.44 59.95 17.60
CA SER A 269 21.53 58.89 18.08
C SER A 269 21.32 58.94 19.58
N ASN A 270 20.16 59.46 20.00
CA ASN A 270 19.45 58.85 21.12
C ASN A 270 19.10 57.41 20.69
N PHE A 271 19.25 56.45 21.59
CA PHE A 271 18.82 55.06 21.41
C PHE A 271 17.43 55.02 20.76
N GLY A 272 17.33 54.61 19.49
CA GLY A 272 16.05 54.44 18.80
C GLY A 272 15.89 54.97 17.36
N ASN A 273 16.91 55.57 16.72
CA ASN A 273 16.79 56.00 15.32
C ASN A 273 17.62 55.16 14.33
N LEU A 274 16.99 54.80 13.20
CA LEU A 274 17.38 53.85 12.15
C LEU A 274 18.57 54.28 11.26
N ASP A 275 19.33 55.32 11.63
CA ASP A 275 20.52 55.81 10.90
C ASP A 275 21.82 55.38 11.58
N THR A 276 21.96 54.09 11.90
CA THR A 276 23.22 53.58 12.47
C THR A 276 24.26 53.35 11.38
N GLN A 277 25.46 53.90 11.56
CA GLN A 277 26.57 53.75 10.61
C GLN A 277 27.15 52.33 10.66
N ARG A 278 27.89 51.95 9.61
CA ARG A 278 28.54 50.64 9.54
C ARG A 278 29.91 50.76 10.19
N VAL A 279 30.31 49.79 11.00
CA VAL A 279 31.62 49.79 11.66
C VAL A 279 32.75 49.80 10.63
N ILE A 280 32.59 49.03 9.55
CA ILE A 280 33.46 49.09 8.37
C ILE A 280 32.63 49.52 7.16
N HIS A 281 33.03 50.60 6.50
CA HIS A 281 32.36 51.11 5.31
C HIS A 281 33.34 51.31 4.14
N GLY A 282 33.02 50.79 2.96
CA GLY A 282 33.76 51.04 1.72
C GLY A 282 32.99 51.93 0.74
N GLU A 283 33.64 52.98 0.27
CA GLU A 283 33.12 53.85 -0.79
C GLU A 283 33.49 53.31 -2.19
N GLU A 284 33.08 54.05 -3.22
CA GLU A 284 33.27 53.69 -4.62
C GLU A 284 34.71 53.27 -4.96
N SER A 285 34.84 52.13 -5.63
CA SER A 285 36.10 51.52 -6.07
C SER A 285 37.09 51.15 -4.97
N SER A 286 36.68 51.13 -3.69
CA SER A 286 37.50 50.56 -2.62
C SER A 286 37.58 49.02 -2.72
N ASP A 287 38.70 48.44 -2.30
CA ASP A 287 38.91 46.99 -2.23
C ASP A 287 39.32 46.59 -0.80
N ILE A 288 38.43 45.88 -0.12
CA ILE A 288 38.55 45.55 1.30
C ILE A 288 38.56 44.03 1.47
N ALA A 289 39.65 43.50 2.04
CA ALA A 289 39.80 42.10 2.42
C ALA A 289 39.88 41.98 3.96
N PHE A 290 38.83 41.43 4.56
CA PHE A 290 38.74 41.14 5.99
C PHE A 290 38.87 39.63 6.25
N ILE A 291 40.01 39.21 6.80
CA ILE A 291 40.42 37.81 6.87
C ILE A 291 40.75 37.42 8.31
N GLY A 292 39.89 36.62 8.93
CA GLY A 292 39.95 36.32 10.37
C GLY A 292 39.41 37.46 11.22
N GLY A 293 39.30 37.23 12.53
CA GLY A 293 38.80 38.22 13.48
C GLY A 293 37.27 38.29 13.55
N GLY A 294 36.74 39.45 13.96
CA GLY A 294 35.29 39.62 14.07
C GLY A 294 34.79 41.03 14.33
N ILE A 295 33.51 41.26 14.05
CA ILE A 295 32.80 42.51 14.33
C ILE A 295 31.67 42.14 15.27
N ILE A 296 31.85 42.39 16.56
CA ILE A 296 30.95 41.91 17.61
C ILE A 296 30.49 43.01 18.56
N ASP A 297 29.26 42.94 19.06
CA ASP A 297 28.73 43.87 20.07
C ASP A 297 28.82 45.34 19.62
N ASN A 298 28.30 45.63 18.42
CA ASN A 298 28.32 46.97 17.83
C ASN A 298 26.90 47.54 17.76
N VAL A 299 26.76 48.84 18.07
CA VAL A 299 25.47 49.54 18.02
C VAL A 299 25.00 49.78 16.59
N GLY A 300 25.92 49.79 15.62
CA GLY A 300 25.61 49.91 14.20
C GLY A 300 25.68 48.62 13.41
N GLY A 301 25.58 48.75 12.08
CA GLY A 301 25.77 47.62 11.16
C GLY A 301 27.23 47.18 11.14
N ALA A 302 27.52 45.90 10.92
CA ALA A 302 28.90 45.43 10.98
C ALA A 302 29.75 45.94 9.81
N ILE A 303 29.31 45.65 8.58
CA ILE A 303 30.10 45.96 7.38
C ILE A 303 29.22 46.31 6.18
N GLY A 304 29.69 47.17 5.30
CA GLY A 304 29.01 47.44 4.05
C GLY A 304 29.74 48.41 3.14
N GLY A 305 29.11 48.77 2.03
CA GLY A 305 29.74 49.66 1.06
C GLY A 305 28.90 49.92 -0.18
N GLU A 306 29.34 50.88 -0.98
CA GLU A 306 28.74 51.25 -2.25
C GLU A 306 29.77 51.15 -3.38
N ARG A 307 29.43 50.46 -4.48
CA ARG A 307 30.28 50.35 -5.68
C ARG A 307 31.72 49.91 -5.36
N CYS A 308 31.88 48.99 -4.43
CA CYS A 308 33.17 48.51 -3.92
C CYS A 308 33.36 47.00 -4.13
N ARG A 309 34.54 46.49 -3.80
CA ARG A 309 34.80 45.05 -3.62
C ARG A 309 35.02 44.75 -2.14
N LEU A 310 34.30 43.76 -1.63
CA LEU A 310 34.41 43.33 -0.25
C LEU A 310 34.61 41.82 -0.15
N GLN A 311 35.69 41.40 0.49
CA GLN A 311 36.01 39.99 0.75
C GLN A 311 36.05 39.77 2.26
N VAL A 312 35.19 38.89 2.78
CA VAL A 312 35.17 38.52 4.20
C VAL A 312 35.40 37.02 4.31
N HIS A 313 36.48 36.63 5.01
CA HIS A 313 36.90 35.25 5.10
C HIS A 313 37.22 34.83 6.53
N ARG A 314 36.63 33.73 7.02
CA ARG A 314 36.88 33.17 8.37
C ARG A 314 36.65 34.18 9.50
N ALA A 315 35.65 35.06 9.35
CA ALA A 315 35.33 36.09 10.34
C ALA A 315 34.00 35.79 11.04
N VAL A 316 33.82 36.37 12.23
CA VAL A 316 32.56 36.32 12.99
C VAL A 316 31.93 37.70 13.02
N ILE A 317 30.65 37.78 12.67
CA ILE A 317 29.82 38.97 12.82
C ILE A 317 28.72 38.61 13.81
N SER A 318 28.67 39.25 14.97
CA SER A 318 27.76 38.84 16.04
C SER A 318 27.22 39.99 16.88
N ARG A 319 25.93 39.97 17.25
CA ARG A 319 25.33 40.98 18.14
C ARG A 319 25.52 42.42 17.62
N CYS A 320 25.32 42.60 16.32
CA CYS A 320 25.30 43.91 15.65
C CYS A 320 23.86 44.29 15.30
N ASN A 321 23.60 45.59 15.09
CA ASN A 321 22.28 46.05 14.65
C ASN A 321 21.90 45.47 13.28
N GLY A 322 22.87 45.32 12.38
CA GLY A 322 22.75 44.60 11.11
C GLY A 322 24.05 43.88 10.77
N GLY A 323 23.99 42.71 10.12
CA GLY A 323 25.19 41.93 9.83
C GLY A 323 25.97 42.45 8.60
N GLY A 324 25.28 43.08 7.65
CA GLY A 324 25.92 43.89 6.63
C GLY A 324 24.99 44.32 5.50
N SER A 325 25.41 45.29 4.70
CA SER A 325 24.60 45.77 3.58
C SER A 325 25.46 46.41 2.50
N VAL A 326 25.25 46.03 1.25
CA VAL A 326 25.98 46.59 0.12
C VAL A 326 25.08 47.08 -1.00
N GLN A 327 25.56 48.11 -1.69
CA GLN A 327 24.89 48.69 -2.85
C GLN A 327 25.80 48.65 -4.07
N GLN A 328 25.37 47.99 -5.14
CA GLN A 328 26.11 47.88 -6.41
C GLN A 328 27.57 47.40 -6.22
N ALA A 329 27.81 46.52 -5.23
CA ALA A 329 29.13 46.03 -4.87
C ALA A 329 29.27 44.53 -5.14
N VAL A 330 30.51 44.05 -5.29
CA VAL A 330 30.83 42.62 -5.39
C VAL A 330 31.34 42.13 -4.04
N VAL A 331 30.60 41.21 -3.42
CA VAL A 331 30.94 40.68 -2.10
C VAL A 331 31.25 39.19 -2.17
N THR A 332 32.32 38.77 -1.49
CA THR A 332 32.61 37.36 -1.23
C THR A 332 32.60 37.11 0.27
N LEU A 333 31.65 36.33 0.77
CA LEU A 333 31.61 35.85 2.15
C LEU A 333 31.96 34.36 2.16
N GLN A 334 33.05 33.98 2.82
CA GLN A 334 33.49 32.59 2.87
C GLN A 334 33.90 32.16 4.28
N ASN A 335 33.32 31.07 4.80
CA ASN A 335 33.54 30.61 6.17
C ASN A 335 33.19 31.68 7.22
N VAL A 336 32.11 32.43 6.99
CA VAL A 336 31.68 33.52 7.89
C VAL A 336 30.57 33.02 8.81
N HIS A 337 30.59 33.45 10.06
CA HIS A 337 29.50 33.23 11.02
C HIS A 337 28.81 34.56 11.30
N VAL A 338 27.58 34.72 10.79
CA VAL A 338 26.73 35.88 11.03
C VAL A 338 25.65 35.46 12.02
N THR A 339 25.78 35.90 13.27
CA THR A 339 24.98 35.37 14.39
C THR A 339 24.36 36.47 15.22
N GLU A 340 23.22 36.20 15.85
CA GLU A 340 22.64 37.10 16.87
C GLU A 340 22.35 38.54 16.38
N ILE A 341 21.91 38.69 15.13
CA ILE A 341 21.74 40.01 14.50
C ILE A 341 20.41 40.66 14.90
N GLY A 342 20.46 41.92 15.34
CA GLY A 342 19.26 42.73 15.58
C GLY A 342 18.33 42.21 16.69
N GLN A 343 18.84 41.41 17.64
CA GLN A 343 18.01 40.79 18.70
C GLN A 343 17.65 41.74 19.86
N TYR A 344 18.46 42.75 20.13
CA TYR A 344 18.34 43.60 21.33
C TYR A 344 17.32 44.75 21.22
N GLN A 345 16.54 44.84 20.13
CA GLN A 345 15.50 45.87 20.01
C GLN A 345 14.21 45.40 20.69
N THR A 346 13.84 46.09 21.76
CA THR A 346 12.64 45.87 22.56
C THR A 346 11.36 45.97 21.72
N SER A 347 10.36 45.21 22.14
CA SER A 347 9.10 44.80 21.50
C SER A 347 8.11 45.89 21.05
N SER A 348 8.52 47.14 20.80
CA SER A 348 7.58 48.26 20.57
C SER A 348 7.71 49.00 19.23
N SER A 349 8.63 48.65 18.33
CA SER A 349 8.67 49.26 16.99
C SER A 349 8.27 48.28 15.89
N SER A 350 7.20 48.61 15.18
CA SER A 350 6.68 47.91 13.99
C SER A 350 7.57 48.04 12.74
N HIS A 351 8.79 48.56 12.88
CA HIS A 351 9.68 48.88 11.77
C HIS A 351 11.02 48.16 11.93
N LEU A 352 11.10 46.98 11.30
CA LEU A 352 12.30 46.37 10.71
C LEU A 352 13.52 46.24 11.64
N THR A 353 13.56 45.10 12.34
CA THR A 353 14.78 44.45 12.85
C THR A 353 15.83 44.27 11.75
N GLY A 354 17.12 44.54 12.03
CA GLY A 354 18.16 44.46 11.02
C GLY A 354 18.36 43.08 10.40
N ASP A 355 18.76 43.09 9.12
CA ASP A 355 18.99 41.89 8.31
C ASP A 355 20.40 41.31 8.57
N GLY A 356 20.55 40.00 8.35
CA GLY A 356 21.84 39.31 8.39
C GLY A 356 22.80 39.85 7.34
N PHE A 357 22.40 39.86 6.06
CA PHE A 357 23.13 40.58 5.02
C PHE A 357 22.24 41.01 3.85
N THR A 358 22.35 42.27 3.43
CA THR A 358 21.55 42.85 2.35
C THR A 358 22.39 43.14 1.10
N PHE A 359 21.91 42.70 -0.06
CA PHE A 359 22.47 43.00 -1.37
C PHE A 359 21.48 43.84 -2.17
N TYR A 360 21.90 45.03 -2.58
CA TYR A 360 21.06 45.97 -3.31
C TYR A 360 21.71 46.43 -4.62
N SER A 361 20.96 46.43 -5.72
CA SER A 361 21.35 47.08 -6.97
C SER A 361 20.13 47.69 -7.66
N SER A 362 20.23 48.98 -7.99
CA SER A 362 19.26 49.70 -8.82
C SER A 362 19.53 49.57 -10.33
N ARG A 363 20.62 48.91 -10.75
CA ARG A 363 20.92 48.72 -12.18
C ARG A 363 20.05 47.60 -12.75
N ILE A 364 19.42 47.89 -13.89
CA ILE A 364 18.49 46.99 -14.61
C ILE A 364 19.19 45.73 -15.15
N THR A 365 20.52 45.69 -15.22
CA THR A 365 21.29 44.47 -15.53
C THR A 365 22.72 44.59 -14.99
N PRO A 366 23.14 43.79 -14.00
CA PRO A 366 24.56 43.62 -13.69
C PRO A 366 25.30 43.01 -14.90
N PRO A 367 26.58 43.32 -15.14
CA PRO A 367 27.37 42.58 -16.14
C PRO A 367 27.37 41.08 -15.79
N ASP A 368 27.22 40.21 -16.80
CA ASP A 368 27.14 38.74 -16.60
C ASP A 368 28.38 38.13 -15.90
N SER A 369 29.49 38.85 -15.79
CA SER A 369 30.73 38.40 -15.15
C SER A 369 30.84 38.70 -13.65
N GLU A 370 29.96 39.51 -13.05
CA GLU A 370 30.07 39.96 -11.65
C GLU A 370 29.03 39.28 -10.75
N PHE A 371 29.47 38.33 -9.92
CA PHE A 371 28.64 37.64 -8.94
C PHE A 371 29.10 37.97 -7.52
N SER A 372 28.16 38.32 -6.65
CA SER A 372 28.38 38.17 -5.21
C SER A 372 28.28 36.70 -4.82
N LYS A 373 29.08 36.25 -3.85
CA LYS A 373 29.15 34.86 -3.43
C LYS A 373 29.13 34.73 -1.91
N ILE A 374 28.32 33.81 -1.42
CA ILE A 374 28.33 33.33 -0.03
C ILE A 374 28.65 31.83 -0.08
N SER A 375 29.67 31.39 0.64
CA SER A 375 30.02 29.97 0.69
C SER A 375 30.46 29.49 2.07
N ASN A 376 30.11 28.24 2.40
CA ASN A 376 30.55 27.56 3.63
C ASN A 376 30.28 28.38 4.91
N SER A 377 29.18 29.13 4.94
CA SER A 377 28.90 30.13 5.97
C SER A 377 27.68 29.75 6.80
N VAL A 378 27.56 30.36 7.98
CA VAL A 378 26.46 30.18 8.92
C VAL A 378 25.81 31.53 9.16
N PHE A 379 24.50 31.59 8.98
CA PHE A 379 23.64 32.71 9.37
C PHE A 379 22.67 32.15 10.40
N ALA A 380 22.78 32.57 11.66
CA ALA A 380 21.95 32.00 12.73
C ALA A 380 21.40 33.06 13.68
N VAL A 381 20.10 32.98 13.94
CA VAL A 381 19.37 33.77 14.93
C VAL A 381 19.41 35.28 14.65
N GLY A 382 18.36 35.78 13.99
CA GLY A 382 18.25 37.21 13.68
C GLY A 382 16.83 37.74 13.75
N GLY A 383 16.71 39.03 14.07
CA GLY A 383 15.41 39.70 14.13
C GLY A 383 14.74 39.86 12.75
N GLY A 384 15.52 40.14 11.70
CA GLY A 384 15.03 40.48 10.35
C GLY A 384 15.07 39.33 9.34
N LEU A 385 15.55 39.63 8.13
CA LEU A 385 15.81 38.64 7.07
C LEU A 385 17.23 38.08 7.20
N GLY A 386 17.42 36.80 6.90
CA GLY A 386 18.76 36.19 6.90
C GLY A 386 19.63 36.77 5.79
N ILE A 387 19.28 36.46 4.55
CA ILE A 387 19.91 37.00 3.35
C ILE A 387 18.84 37.73 2.54
N HIS A 388 19.02 39.03 2.35
CA HIS A 388 18.09 39.88 1.63
C HIS A 388 18.70 40.33 0.31
N HIS A 389 18.17 39.80 -0.79
CA HIS A 389 18.65 40.09 -2.14
C HIS A 389 17.66 40.96 -2.91
N LYS A 390 18.18 42.00 -3.57
CA LYS A 390 17.44 42.96 -4.39
C LYS A 390 18.26 43.40 -5.60
N GLY A 391 18.21 42.62 -6.68
CA GLY A 391 18.68 43.03 -8.02
C GLY A 391 20.14 42.72 -8.42
N THR A 392 20.97 42.08 -7.60
CA THR A 392 22.35 41.67 -7.96
C THR A 392 22.45 40.21 -8.39
N ASN A 393 23.51 39.79 -9.10
CA ASN A 393 23.75 38.35 -9.28
C ASN A 393 24.36 37.76 -7.99
N LEU A 394 23.79 36.66 -7.49
CA LEU A 394 24.16 36.08 -6.18
C LEU A 394 24.27 34.55 -6.24
N VAL A 395 25.35 34.01 -5.68
CA VAL A 395 25.53 32.57 -5.48
C VAL A 395 25.64 32.26 -3.99
N ILE A 396 24.78 31.37 -3.48
CA ILE A 396 24.80 30.85 -2.12
C ILE A 396 25.13 29.36 -2.18
N GLU A 397 26.21 28.94 -1.54
CA GLU A 397 26.71 27.57 -1.61
C GLU A 397 27.06 27.02 -0.23
N SER A 398 26.66 25.79 0.09
CA SER A 398 27.09 25.11 1.33
C SER A 398 26.86 25.95 2.58
N THR A 399 25.72 26.63 2.65
CA THR A 399 25.43 27.66 3.66
C THR A 399 24.21 27.27 4.48
N ILE A 400 24.28 27.51 5.78
CA ILE A 400 23.18 27.32 6.72
C ILE A 400 22.58 28.69 7.04
N VAL A 401 21.26 28.80 6.93
CA VAL A 401 20.50 29.98 7.35
C VAL A 401 19.38 29.51 8.27
N GLU A 402 19.37 29.98 9.51
CA GLU A 402 18.40 29.52 10.51
C GLU A 402 17.96 30.60 11.50
N ASP A 403 16.75 30.43 12.03
CA ASP A 403 16.18 31.21 13.14
C ASP A 403 16.08 32.73 12.87
N PHE A 404 15.76 33.11 11.63
CA PHE A 404 15.40 34.49 11.28
C PHE A 404 13.89 34.68 11.35
N ARG A 405 13.42 35.68 12.11
CA ARG A 405 11.98 35.86 12.40
C ARG A 405 11.10 36.07 11.16
N ARG A 406 11.66 36.52 10.04
CA ARG A 406 10.89 36.78 8.80
C ARG A 406 11.15 35.73 7.73
N SER A 407 12.32 35.72 7.12
CA SER A 407 12.66 34.73 6.10
C SER A 407 14.15 34.41 6.14
N CYS A 408 14.52 33.16 5.86
CA CYS A 408 15.92 32.77 5.76
C CYS A 408 16.54 33.44 4.53
N VAL A 409 15.94 33.29 3.34
CA VAL A 409 16.40 33.96 2.12
C VAL A 409 15.23 34.64 1.40
N VAL A 410 15.42 35.91 1.03
CA VAL A 410 14.48 36.67 0.19
C VAL A 410 15.17 37.15 -1.06
N THR A 411 14.54 36.91 -2.22
CA THR A 411 15.02 37.37 -3.52
C THR A 411 13.98 38.27 -4.18
N SER A 412 14.44 39.39 -4.74
CA SER A 412 13.60 40.38 -5.44
C SER A 412 14.39 41.14 -6.51
N GLY A 413 13.68 41.84 -7.41
CA GLY A 413 14.28 42.74 -8.42
C GLY A 413 13.98 42.36 -9.87
N GLU A 414 14.36 43.21 -10.83
CA GLU A 414 13.90 43.09 -12.22
C GLU A 414 14.67 42.06 -13.06
N LYS A 415 16.01 42.01 -13.04
CA LYS A 415 16.80 41.05 -13.83
C LYS A 415 18.04 40.59 -13.07
N SER A 416 17.87 39.57 -12.23
CA SER A 416 18.97 39.01 -11.45
C SER A 416 18.95 37.50 -11.46
N ARG A 417 20.12 36.88 -11.40
CA ARG A 417 20.29 35.43 -11.27
C ARG A 417 20.73 35.10 -9.86
N VAL A 418 19.93 34.29 -9.17
CA VAL A 418 20.24 33.79 -7.83
C VAL A 418 20.36 32.28 -7.89
N THR A 419 21.51 31.75 -7.51
CA THR A 419 21.74 30.30 -7.45
C THR A 419 22.04 29.90 -6.01
N ILE A 420 21.22 29.01 -5.48
CA ILE A 420 21.36 28.47 -4.14
C ILE A 420 21.59 26.96 -4.25
N ARG A 421 22.70 26.47 -3.70
CA ARG A 421 23.03 25.04 -3.74
C ARG A 421 23.61 24.52 -2.44
N SER A 422 23.29 23.27 -2.09
CA SER A 422 23.79 22.63 -0.86
C SER A 422 23.48 23.44 0.40
N ALA A 423 22.32 24.11 0.45
CA ALA A 423 21.94 25.00 1.55
C ALA A 423 20.93 24.33 2.50
N ILE A 424 20.95 24.76 3.76
CA ILE A 424 19.90 24.46 4.74
C ILE A 424 19.22 25.78 5.12
N MET A 425 17.89 25.81 5.02
CA MET A 425 17.06 26.92 5.47
C MET A 425 16.05 26.38 6.48
N ARG A 426 16.11 26.82 7.74
CA ARG A 426 15.22 26.29 8.77
C ARG A 426 14.83 27.24 9.88
N ASN A 427 13.75 26.93 10.58
CA ASN A 427 13.25 27.69 11.73
C ASN A 427 13.02 29.18 11.40
N CYS A 428 12.74 29.51 10.15
CA CYS A 428 12.35 30.84 9.72
C CYS A 428 10.84 30.88 9.51
N ARG A 429 10.24 32.08 9.46
CA ARG A 429 8.85 32.17 9.02
C ARG A 429 8.71 31.73 7.55
N VAL A 430 9.59 32.19 6.66
CA VAL A 430 9.71 31.62 5.30
C VAL A 430 11.12 31.09 5.06
N GLY A 431 11.25 29.87 4.52
CA GLY A 431 12.55 29.33 4.13
C GLY A 431 13.15 30.12 2.95
N LEU A 432 12.56 29.97 1.76
CA LEU A 432 12.93 30.73 0.57
C LEU A 432 11.73 31.53 0.06
N GLN A 433 11.86 32.86 -0.02
CA GLN A 433 10.85 33.73 -0.58
C GLN A 433 11.35 34.41 -1.87
N GLN A 434 10.71 34.11 -2.99
CA GLN A 434 10.78 34.97 -4.17
C GLN A 434 9.60 35.94 -4.11
N SER A 435 9.87 37.20 -3.77
CA SER A 435 8.85 38.26 -3.70
C SER A 435 8.67 38.86 -5.10
N TYR A 436 8.77 40.19 -5.24
CA TYR A 436 8.44 40.89 -6.47
C TYR A 436 9.55 40.99 -7.53
N GLY A 437 9.13 41.19 -8.78
CA GLY A 437 9.99 41.44 -9.95
C GLY A 437 10.14 40.25 -10.89
N GLN A 438 11.27 40.18 -11.62
CA GLN A 438 11.61 39.08 -12.53
C GLN A 438 12.97 38.42 -12.24
N PRO A 439 13.31 38.08 -10.96
CA PRO A 439 14.52 37.32 -10.69
C PRO A 439 14.39 35.89 -11.24
N SER A 440 15.52 35.30 -11.63
CA SER A 440 15.64 33.87 -11.93
C SER A 440 16.37 33.20 -10.78
N VAL A 441 15.65 32.36 -10.03
CA VAL A 441 16.12 31.69 -8.83
C VAL A 441 16.24 30.19 -9.10
N THR A 442 17.40 29.61 -8.84
CA THR A 442 17.61 28.15 -8.88
C THR A 442 17.99 27.68 -7.49
N LEU A 443 17.22 26.77 -6.91
CA LEU A 443 17.52 26.08 -5.66
C LEU A 443 17.82 24.62 -5.98
N SER A 444 19.04 24.16 -5.69
CA SER A 444 19.44 22.78 -5.95
C SER A 444 20.09 22.07 -4.77
N ASN A 445 19.86 20.76 -4.64
CA ASN A 445 20.47 19.91 -3.60
C ASN A 445 20.39 20.56 -2.21
N SER A 446 19.22 21.05 -1.82
CA SER A 446 19.04 21.88 -0.61
C SER A 446 17.90 21.37 0.25
N ALA A 447 17.90 21.73 1.53
CA ALA A 447 16.86 21.35 2.49
C ALA A 447 16.19 22.60 3.08
N VAL A 448 14.87 22.65 3.02
CA VAL A 448 14.04 23.75 3.53
C VAL A 448 13.06 23.20 4.55
N VAL A 449 13.42 23.28 5.83
CA VAL A 449 12.77 22.47 6.87
C VAL A 449 12.33 23.30 8.08
N ASN A 450 11.26 22.90 8.76
CA ASN A 450 10.82 23.53 10.01
C ASN A 450 10.58 25.06 9.91
N ASN A 451 10.10 25.55 8.78
CA ASN A 451 9.69 26.95 8.62
C ASN A 451 8.16 27.08 8.82
N GLU A 452 7.59 28.29 8.90
CA GLU A 452 6.12 28.40 8.75
C GLU A 452 5.73 28.03 7.31
N VAL A 453 6.39 28.64 6.33
CA VAL A 453 6.28 28.30 4.90
C VAL A 453 7.64 27.88 4.37
N GLY A 454 7.73 26.74 3.68
CA GLY A 454 8.98 26.27 3.08
C GLY A 454 9.45 27.22 1.97
N ILE A 455 8.77 27.18 0.82
CA ILE A 455 9.08 28.01 -0.34
C ILE A 455 7.86 28.87 -0.69
N TRP A 456 8.07 30.17 -0.85
CA TRP A 456 7.04 31.15 -1.18
C TRP A 456 7.39 31.85 -2.50
N TYR A 457 6.56 31.66 -3.52
CA TYR A 457 6.66 32.36 -4.80
C TYR A 457 5.54 33.40 -4.93
N GLY A 458 5.94 34.65 -5.17
CA GLY A 458 5.08 35.79 -5.41
C GLY A 458 4.61 36.52 -4.16
N ASP A 459 3.69 37.48 -4.33
CA ASP A 459 3.14 38.31 -3.25
C ASP A 459 1.69 38.69 -3.55
N GLU A 460 0.96 39.06 -2.51
CA GLU A 460 -0.40 39.59 -2.60
C GLU A 460 -0.32 41.00 -3.21
N ASN A 461 -1.03 41.24 -4.31
CA ASN A 461 -1.12 42.54 -5.02
C ASN A 461 0.06 42.96 -5.90
N VAL A 462 0.96 42.04 -6.30
CA VAL A 462 2.08 42.37 -7.20
C VAL A 462 2.18 41.40 -8.37
N GLU A 463 2.35 41.91 -9.59
CA GLU A 463 2.68 41.10 -10.76
C GLU A 463 4.09 40.52 -10.63
N ASN A 464 4.19 39.19 -10.69
CA ASN A 464 5.46 38.46 -10.58
C ASN A 464 5.76 37.77 -11.91
N GLY A 465 6.82 38.22 -12.58
CA GLY A 465 7.31 37.63 -13.84
C GLY A 465 8.60 36.80 -13.68
N GLY A 466 9.08 36.63 -12.44
CA GLY A 466 10.29 35.88 -12.14
C GLY A 466 10.08 34.37 -12.22
N LYS A 467 11.18 33.61 -12.27
CA LYS A 467 11.15 32.15 -12.37
C LYS A 467 11.90 31.53 -11.20
N ILE A 468 11.32 30.51 -10.60
CA ILE A 468 11.98 29.64 -9.63
C ILE A 468 12.09 28.21 -10.18
N GLU A 469 13.29 27.65 -10.10
CA GLU A 469 13.58 26.27 -10.47
C GLU A 469 14.09 25.52 -9.23
N LEU A 470 13.37 24.47 -8.85
CA LEU A 470 13.65 23.66 -7.68
C LEU A 470 14.13 22.29 -8.15
N GLU A 471 15.40 21.99 -7.90
CA GLU A 471 16.03 20.72 -8.28
C GLU A 471 16.52 19.96 -7.04
N ASN A 472 16.24 18.66 -6.91
CA ASN A 472 16.78 17.84 -5.81
C ASN A 472 16.60 18.49 -4.42
N THR A 473 15.42 19.05 -4.17
CA THR A 473 15.14 19.88 -3.01
C THR A 473 14.17 19.17 -2.09
N LEU A 474 14.46 19.20 -0.79
CA LEU A 474 13.67 18.56 0.25
C LEU A 474 13.01 19.63 1.12
N ALA A 475 11.68 19.70 1.10
CA ALA A 475 10.90 20.62 1.92
C ALA A 475 10.02 19.84 2.90
N MET A 476 10.28 19.89 4.21
CA MET A 476 9.52 19.10 5.18
C MET A 476 9.42 19.74 6.56
N GLY A 477 8.39 19.38 7.32
CA GLY A 477 8.15 19.92 8.66
C GLY A 477 7.80 21.40 8.66
N ASN A 478 7.44 21.99 7.51
CA ASN A 478 7.00 23.38 7.45
C ASN A 478 5.54 23.47 7.92
N ALA A 479 5.24 24.39 8.84
CA ALA A 479 4.01 24.38 9.64
C ALA A 479 2.72 24.66 8.85
N GLU A 480 2.79 25.55 7.84
CA GLU A 480 1.65 25.89 6.98
C GLU A 480 1.69 25.14 5.65
N LYS A 481 2.75 25.36 4.83
CA LYS A 481 2.90 24.78 3.48
C LYS A 481 4.37 24.56 3.13
N ASN A 482 4.64 23.52 2.34
CA ASN A 482 5.97 23.29 1.76
C ASN A 482 6.23 24.18 0.54
N LEU A 483 5.18 24.46 -0.26
CA LEU A 483 5.25 25.36 -1.41
C LEU A 483 3.98 26.24 -1.47
N LYS A 484 4.16 27.55 -1.53
CA LYS A 484 3.10 28.55 -1.70
C LYS A 484 3.35 29.33 -2.99
N VAL A 485 2.36 29.39 -3.87
CA VAL A 485 2.48 30.04 -5.20
C VAL A 485 1.34 31.02 -5.41
N TYR A 486 1.69 32.29 -5.63
CA TYR A 486 0.77 33.35 -6.05
C TYR A 486 0.87 33.58 -7.56
N SER A 487 -0.28 33.73 -8.20
CA SER A 487 -0.42 34.08 -9.61
C SER A 487 -1.42 35.23 -9.73
N ASN A 488 -1.01 36.35 -10.33
CA ASN A 488 -1.83 37.56 -10.46
C ASN A 488 -2.42 38.06 -9.12
N GLY A 489 -1.62 38.02 -8.06
CA GLY A 489 -2.02 38.46 -6.72
C GLY A 489 -2.96 37.50 -5.97
N VAL A 490 -3.28 36.33 -6.53
CA VAL A 490 -4.13 35.31 -5.89
C VAL A 490 -3.34 34.04 -5.61
N GLU A 491 -3.49 33.47 -4.43
CA GLU A 491 -2.90 32.18 -4.07
C GLU A 491 -3.55 31.03 -4.87
N ARG A 492 -2.75 30.14 -5.45
CA ARG A 492 -3.26 28.95 -6.13
C ARG A 492 -3.59 27.84 -5.11
N ALA A 493 -4.80 27.30 -5.20
CA ALA A 493 -5.25 26.20 -4.34
C ALA A 493 -4.42 24.91 -4.53
N ASP A 494 -3.97 24.62 -5.76
CA ASP A 494 -3.21 23.40 -6.12
C ASP A 494 -1.69 23.68 -6.34
N ALA A 495 -1.13 24.61 -5.56
CA ALA A 495 0.24 25.12 -5.76
C ALA A 495 1.35 24.07 -5.60
N ASP A 496 1.06 22.93 -4.95
CA ASP A 496 2.03 21.86 -4.74
C ASP A 496 2.55 21.27 -6.08
N ARG A 497 1.82 21.46 -7.19
CA ARG A 497 2.20 20.92 -8.52
C ARG A 497 3.05 21.86 -9.38
N GLY A 498 3.55 22.96 -8.81
CA GLY A 498 4.32 23.97 -9.53
C GLY A 498 3.47 24.88 -10.44
N SER A 499 4.13 25.66 -11.29
CA SER A 499 3.49 26.57 -12.24
C SER A 499 4.43 26.83 -13.43
N GLU A 500 3.98 27.57 -14.45
CA GLU A 500 4.86 27.96 -15.57
C GLU A 500 6.13 28.69 -15.09
N ASN A 501 6.00 29.43 -13.97
CA ASN A 501 7.08 30.18 -13.35
C ASN A 501 7.75 29.45 -12.18
N VAL A 502 7.22 28.27 -11.78
CA VAL A 502 7.73 27.45 -10.67
C VAL A 502 7.96 26.03 -11.20
N ARG A 503 9.20 25.73 -11.60
CA ARG A 503 9.57 24.42 -12.14
C ARG A 503 10.05 23.51 -11.02
N LEU A 504 9.44 22.33 -10.91
CA LEU A 504 9.80 21.30 -9.94
C LEU A 504 10.52 20.15 -10.65
N LYS A 505 11.66 19.74 -10.10
CA LYS A 505 12.41 18.57 -10.54
C LYS A 505 12.98 17.87 -9.31
N CYS A 506 12.47 16.69 -8.98
CA CYS A 506 12.89 15.95 -7.79
C CYS A 506 12.66 16.77 -6.50
N PHE A 507 11.47 17.37 -6.37
CA PHE A 507 11.02 18.09 -5.18
C PHE A 507 10.20 17.16 -4.26
N PHE A 508 10.55 17.09 -2.98
CA PHE A 508 9.95 16.15 -2.02
C PHE A 508 9.30 16.88 -0.83
N VAL A 509 8.10 16.45 -0.44
CA VAL A 509 7.29 17.04 0.66
C VAL A 509 6.80 16.01 1.68
N ASN A 510 6.60 16.39 2.94
CA ASN A 510 5.97 15.55 3.99
C ASN A 510 4.46 15.35 3.69
N SER A 511 3.91 14.16 3.98
CA SER A 511 2.51 13.82 3.67
C SER A 511 1.45 14.33 4.64
N GLU A 512 1.77 14.85 5.82
CA GLU A 512 0.74 15.28 6.78
C GLU A 512 -0.07 16.48 6.24
N SER A 513 0.48 17.21 5.25
CA SER A 513 -0.27 18.21 4.49
C SER A 513 -1.24 17.61 3.45
N VAL A 514 -1.27 16.28 3.23
CA VAL A 514 -2.11 15.60 2.22
C VAL A 514 -2.66 14.27 2.79
N LYS A 515 -3.97 14.14 2.99
CA LYS A 515 -4.65 12.97 3.61
C LYS A 515 -4.51 11.63 2.83
N ARG A 516 -3.30 11.06 2.65
CA ARG A 516 -3.05 9.83 1.85
C ARG A 516 -1.97 8.91 2.44
N LYS A 517 -1.95 7.63 2.04
CA LYS A 517 -0.95 6.59 2.41
C LYS A 517 0.12 6.46 1.31
N ALA A 518 1.41 6.56 1.67
CA ALA A 518 2.53 6.56 0.70
C ALA A 518 3.30 5.23 0.58
N ARG A 519 4.07 5.09 -0.52
CA ARG A 519 4.85 3.89 -0.91
C ARG A 519 6.39 4.00 -0.79
N SER A 520 6.95 5.14 -0.40
CA SER A 520 8.41 5.31 -0.26
C SER A 520 8.85 5.22 1.21
N GLN A 521 9.73 4.27 1.53
CA GLN A 521 10.37 4.20 2.84
C GLN A 521 11.60 5.09 2.88
N PHE A 522 11.57 6.11 3.73
CA PHE A 522 12.74 6.88 4.10
C PHE A 522 13.59 6.02 5.06
N THR A 523 14.78 5.61 4.61
CA THR A 523 15.73 4.87 5.45
C THR A 523 16.97 5.74 5.66
N LEU A 524 17.13 6.27 6.87
CA LEU A 524 18.44 6.71 7.32
C LEU A 524 19.35 5.48 7.34
N VAL A 525 20.32 5.40 6.43
CA VAL A 525 21.28 4.30 6.41
C VAL A 525 22.20 4.43 7.61
N GLU A 526 21.79 3.88 8.76
CA GLU A 526 22.70 3.60 9.86
C GLU A 526 23.63 2.46 9.44
N LYS A 527 24.82 2.80 8.94
CA LYS A 527 25.91 1.83 8.94
C LYS A 527 26.34 1.62 10.39
N LYS A 528 25.97 0.46 10.95
CA LYS A 528 26.51 -0.05 12.21
C LYS A 528 28.04 0.10 12.20
N TYR A 529 28.55 0.80 13.22
CA TYR A 529 29.96 1.06 13.55
C TYR A 529 30.68 2.21 12.82
N SER A 530 30.45 3.46 13.28
CA SER A 530 31.46 4.54 13.40
C SER A 530 30.80 5.79 14.02
N PRO A 531 31.43 6.51 14.97
CA PRO A 531 30.84 7.73 15.55
C PRO A 531 30.83 8.83 14.48
N CYS A 532 29.62 9.26 14.11
CA CYS A 532 29.32 10.39 13.26
C CYS A 532 29.95 10.35 11.85
N LEU A 533 29.27 9.65 10.93
CA LEU A 533 29.31 9.94 9.50
C LEU A 533 28.10 10.83 9.18
N GLN A 534 28.29 11.86 8.33
CA GLN A 534 27.19 12.69 7.82
C GLN A 534 26.00 11.79 7.46
N PRO A 535 24.76 12.08 7.90
CA PRO A 535 23.62 11.46 7.25
C PRO A 535 23.69 11.92 5.81
N LYS A 536 24.18 11.02 4.95
CA LYS A 536 24.01 11.15 3.53
C LYS A 536 22.50 11.05 3.36
N ILE A 537 21.83 12.20 3.23
CA ILE A 537 20.44 12.23 2.78
C ILE A 537 20.54 11.80 1.32
N SER A 538 20.55 10.49 1.12
CA SER A 538 20.48 9.84 -0.18
C SER A 538 19.05 9.35 -0.32
N LEU A 539 18.23 10.18 -0.93
CA LEU A 539 16.99 9.71 -1.52
C LEU A 539 17.37 9.08 -2.85
N ASN A 540 17.45 7.76 -2.85
CA ASN A 540 17.72 6.96 -4.04
C ASN A 540 16.35 6.62 -4.67
N HIS A 541 15.91 7.46 -5.60
CA HIS A 541 14.78 7.18 -6.49
C HIS A 541 15.34 6.84 -7.87
N SER A 542 14.66 6.02 -8.66
CA SER A 542 15.15 5.57 -9.98
C SER A 542 15.56 6.73 -10.91
N ASP A 543 14.90 7.88 -10.79
CA ASP A 543 15.11 9.06 -11.64
C ASP A 543 15.65 10.29 -10.88
N CYS A 544 15.85 10.19 -9.56
CA CYS A 544 16.27 11.32 -8.73
C CYS A 544 17.33 10.89 -7.71
N ASN A 545 18.45 11.62 -7.67
CA ASN A 545 19.52 11.43 -6.70
C ASN A 545 19.69 12.73 -5.91
N ILE A 546 19.09 12.82 -4.72
CA ILE A 546 19.44 13.89 -3.78
C ILE A 546 20.72 13.44 -3.07
N ALA A 547 21.78 14.23 -3.20
CA ALA A 547 23.02 14.06 -2.45
C ALA A 547 23.39 15.41 -1.82
N LEU A 548 22.86 15.65 -0.62
CA LEU A 548 23.21 16.82 0.19
C LEU A 548 24.62 16.64 0.78
N SER A 549 25.61 17.29 0.17
CA SER A 549 26.96 17.42 0.74
C SER A 549 27.03 18.72 1.52
N LEU A 550 26.70 18.66 2.81
CA LEU A 550 26.81 19.78 3.73
C LEU A 550 28.29 20.03 4.10
N PRO A 551 28.68 21.24 4.55
CA PRO A 551 30.02 21.48 5.08
C PRO A 551 30.37 20.48 6.20
N HIS A 552 31.67 20.29 6.46
CA HIS A 552 32.22 19.30 7.41
C HIS A 552 31.67 19.44 8.85
N GLY A 553 30.44 18.98 9.08
CA GLY A 553 29.77 18.85 10.37
C GLY A 553 29.33 17.40 10.53
N LYS A 554 29.93 16.71 11.49
CA LYS A 554 29.79 15.27 11.68
C LYS A 554 28.44 14.83 12.29
N CYS A 555 27.61 15.69 12.88
CA CYS A 555 26.42 15.25 13.64
C CYS A 555 25.22 16.26 13.60
N LEU A 556 24.72 16.64 12.42
CA LEU A 556 23.69 17.69 12.23
C LEU A 556 22.26 17.42 12.81
N TRP A 557 21.98 16.26 13.40
CA TRP A 557 20.60 15.82 13.72
C TRP A 557 20.37 15.30 15.14
N SER A 558 21.37 15.39 16.05
CA SER A 558 21.30 14.71 17.37
C SER A 558 20.44 15.41 18.43
N GLU A 559 20.18 16.71 18.32
CA GLU A 559 19.28 17.45 19.24
C GLU A 559 17.83 17.50 18.75
N TYR A 560 17.54 16.84 17.63
CA TYR A 560 16.17 16.54 17.27
C TYR A 560 15.66 15.55 18.33
N ASN A 561 14.81 16.01 19.26
CA ASN A 561 13.90 15.11 19.97
C ASN A 561 12.86 14.74 18.94
N PRO A 562 13.04 13.61 18.24
CA PRO A 562 12.10 13.29 17.23
C PRO A 562 10.84 12.89 18.01
N GLU A 563 9.69 13.49 17.73
CA GLU A 563 8.68 12.54 17.28
C GLU A 563 9.38 11.79 16.15
N THR A 564 9.80 10.55 16.43
CA THR A 564 10.53 9.70 15.50
C THR A 564 9.99 10.00 14.11
N LEU A 565 10.81 10.55 13.20
CA LEU A 565 10.47 10.65 11.76
C LEU A 565 10.38 9.23 11.15
N SER A 566 10.05 8.22 11.96
CA SER A 566 9.40 7.00 11.54
C SER A 566 8.03 7.36 11.00
N GLY A 567 7.88 7.30 9.68
CA GLY A 567 6.60 7.56 9.03
C GLY A 567 6.51 8.86 8.23
N VAL A 568 7.61 9.60 8.04
CA VAL A 568 7.64 10.70 7.05
C VAL A 568 7.51 10.11 5.67
N ARG A 569 6.33 10.28 5.10
CA ARG A 569 5.99 9.90 3.74
C ARG A 569 6.35 11.06 2.82
N LEU A 570 7.15 10.78 1.79
CA LEU A 570 7.58 11.78 0.81
C LEU A 570 6.82 11.60 -0.50
N GLU A 571 6.24 12.69 -1.01
CA GLU A 571 5.55 12.75 -2.31
C GLU A 571 6.40 13.55 -3.32
N ARG A 572 6.46 13.09 -4.57
CA ARG A 572 7.14 13.76 -5.68
C ARG A 572 6.08 14.39 -6.58
N LEU A 573 6.25 15.66 -6.94
CA LEU A 573 5.20 16.48 -7.56
C LEU A 573 5.37 16.69 -9.09
N ASP A 574 6.38 16.07 -9.72
CA ASP A 574 6.67 16.26 -11.16
C ASP A 574 5.92 15.23 -12.04
N LEU A 575 4.65 15.51 -12.41
CA LEU A 575 3.90 14.67 -13.36
C LEU A 575 4.28 15.01 -14.81
N CYS A 576 5.17 14.22 -15.38
CA CYS A 576 5.63 14.30 -16.77
C CYS A 576 4.56 13.75 -17.74
N GLN A 577 4.05 14.61 -18.63
CA GLN A 577 3.03 14.30 -19.65
C GLN A 577 3.49 13.29 -20.73
N GLU A 578 4.80 13.01 -20.84
CA GLU A 578 5.38 12.09 -21.83
C GLU A 578 5.95 10.79 -21.24
N CYS A 579 5.81 10.56 -19.93
CA CYS A 579 6.45 9.45 -19.23
C CYS A 579 5.58 8.18 -19.13
N CYS A 580 4.45 8.12 -19.84
CA CYS A 580 3.51 7.00 -19.78
C CYS A 580 4.05 5.76 -20.50
N LYS A 581 4.12 4.61 -19.81
CA LYS A 581 4.44 3.31 -20.43
C LYS A 581 3.16 2.66 -20.93
N GLU A 582 3.17 2.14 -22.16
CA GLU A 582 2.13 1.23 -22.63
C GLU A 582 2.32 -0.12 -21.93
N THR A 583 1.24 -0.62 -21.32
CA THR A 583 1.23 -1.94 -20.68
C THR A 583 0.19 -2.83 -21.37
N SER A 584 0.53 -4.09 -21.58
CA SER A 584 -0.40 -5.12 -22.06
C SER A 584 -1.27 -5.70 -20.94
N GLU A 585 -0.81 -5.60 -19.69
CA GLU A 585 -1.55 -6.02 -18.51
C GLU A 585 -2.34 -4.85 -17.91
N LEU A 586 -3.63 -5.06 -17.71
CA LEU A 586 -4.46 -4.21 -16.85
C LEU A 586 -4.17 -4.51 -15.39
N THR A 587 -3.52 -3.60 -14.70
CA THR A 587 -3.50 -3.57 -13.24
C THR A 587 -4.31 -2.39 -12.76
N PHE A 588 -5.53 -2.63 -12.27
CA PHE A 588 -6.34 -1.61 -11.59
C PHE A 588 -6.05 -1.66 -10.08
N GLY A 589 -5.78 -0.50 -9.48
CA GLY A 589 -5.44 -0.25 -8.08
C GLY A 589 -5.96 1.12 -7.66
N ASN A 590 -5.55 1.65 -6.50
CA ASN A 590 -5.89 3.03 -6.11
C ASN A 590 -5.22 4.05 -7.05
N PHE A 591 -5.84 4.31 -8.21
CA PHE A 591 -5.46 5.36 -9.15
C PHE A 591 -6.29 6.61 -8.83
N ASP A 592 -5.60 7.72 -8.56
CA ASP A 592 -6.22 8.97 -8.09
C ASP A 592 -6.84 9.79 -9.23
N HIS A 593 -6.41 9.58 -10.48
CA HIS A 593 -6.81 10.39 -11.62
C HIS A 593 -6.96 9.59 -12.92
N TRP A 594 -7.91 10.01 -13.74
CA TRP A 594 -8.25 9.37 -15.01
C TRP A 594 -8.29 10.41 -16.13
N ARG A 595 -7.88 10.02 -17.33
CA ARG A 595 -8.20 10.77 -18.55
C ARG A 595 -8.85 9.82 -19.53
N MET A 596 -9.99 10.23 -20.06
CA MET A 596 -10.66 9.52 -21.15
C MET A 596 -10.39 10.33 -22.42
N LEU A 597 -9.71 9.73 -23.38
CA LEU A 597 -9.51 10.31 -24.71
C LEU A 597 -10.21 9.46 -25.75
N ASN A 598 -10.37 10.00 -26.97
CA ASN A 598 -10.93 9.28 -28.11
C ASN A 598 -12.26 8.60 -27.81
N ILE A 599 -13.17 9.33 -27.14
CA ILE A 599 -14.52 8.85 -26.87
C ILE A 599 -15.23 8.59 -28.20
N GLN A 600 -15.67 7.36 -28.42
CA GLN A 600 -16.25 6.85 -29.66
C GLN A 600 -17.46 5.95 -29.39
N ASN A 601 -18.26 5.66 -30.42
CA ASN A 601 -19.38 4.72 -30.34
C ASN A 601 -20.42 5.05 -29.24
N ARG A 602 -20.62 6.34 -28.94
CA ARG A 602 -21.64 6.81 -27.99
C ARG A 602 -23.01 6.34 -28.45
N LYS A 603 -23.68 5.55 -27.61
CA LYS A 603 -25.05 5.09 -27.82
C LYS A 603 -25.86 5.35 -26.55
N GLY A 604 -27.02 5.99 -26.69
CA GLY A 604 -28.02 5.99 -25.64
C GLY A 604 -28.48 4.57 -25.33
N ALA A 605 -28.65 4.26 -24.06
CA ALA A 605 -29.22 3.03 -23.55
C ALA A 605 -30.63 3.34 -23.04
N THR A 606 -31.59 2.95 -23.86
CA THR A 606 -33.01 3.02 -23.54
C THR A 606 -33.37 1.91 -22.55
N ILE A 607 -33.84 2.27 -21.34
CA ILE A 607 -34.41 1.32 -20.37
C ILE A 607 -35.92 1.54 -20.32
N HIS A 608 -36.70 0.69 -21.00
CA HIS A 608 -38.15 0.72 -20.89
C HIS A 608 -38.58 0.03 -19.59
N THR A 609 -38.98 0.75 -18.55
CA THR A 609 -39.62 0.13 -17.39
C THR A 609 -41.06 -0.21 -17.77
N GLY A 610 -41.37 -1.49 -17.96
CA GLY A 610 -42.68 -1.97 -18.41
C GLY A 610 -43.88 -1.45 -17.59
N GLN A 611 -44.95 -1.17 -18.35
CA GLN A 611 -46.35 -0.86 -18.03
C GLN A 611 -46.67 0.14 -16.88
N GLU A 612 -47.29 1.26 -17.29
CA GLU A 612 -47.99 2.31 -16.53
C GLU A 612 -47.24 3.59 -16.10
N VAL A 613 -46.02 3.87 -16.58
CA VAL A 613 -45.43 5.21 -16.39
C VAL A 613 -45.13 5.86 -17.74
N GLU A 614 -46.16 6.51 -18.30
CA GLU A 614 -46.17 7.13 -19.63
C GLU A 614 -45.25 8.37 -19.81
N THR A 615 -44.37 8.74 -18.87
CA THR A 615 -43.66 10.04 -18.96
C THR A 615 -42.26 10.14 -18.31
N ARG A 616 -41.49 9.05 -18.16
CA ARG A 616 -40.08 9.22 -17.73
C ARG A 616 -39.11 8.67 -18.76
N GLU A 617 -38.50 9.61 -19.47
CA GLU A 617 -37.43 9.42 -20.44
C GLU A 617 -36.24 8.67 -19.81
N GLU A 618 -35.64 7.87 -20.68
CA GLU A 618 -34.65 6.84 -20.41
C GLU A 618 -33.27 7.44 -20.17
N CYS A 619 -32.48 6.76 -19.34
CA CYS A 619 -31.12 7.18 -19.07
C CYS A 619 -30.14 6.03 -19.10
N GLY A 620 -29.28 6.06 -20.11
CA GLY A 620 -27.96 5.50 -20.01
C GLY A 620 -27.09 5.68 -21.23
N VAL A 621 -25.75 5.51 -21.12
CA VAL A 621 -24.82 5.73 -22.24
C VAL A 621 -23.68 4.72 -22.27
N SER A 622 -23.54 4.04 -23.41
CA SER A 622 -22.37 3.19 -23.71
C SER A 622 -21.41 3.95 -24.62
N PHE A 623 -20.10 3.95 -24.33
CA PHE A 623 -19.10 4.60 -25.19
C PHE A 623 -17.71 3.95 -25.05
N ALA A 624 -16.98 3.77 -26.15
CA ALA A 624 -15.58 3.38 -26.08
C ALA A 624 -14.69 4.60 -25.79
N ALA A 625 -13.64 4.45 -24.98
CA ALA A 625 -12.68 5.53 -24.73
C ALA A 625 -11.31 4.96 -24.40
N ASP A 626 -10.25 5.60 -24.88
CA ASP A 626 -8.89 5.29 -24.42
C ASP A 626 -8.73 5.82 -23.00
N LEU A 627 -8.51 4.91 -22.04
CA LEU A 627 -8.39 5.27 -20.63
C LEU A 627 -6.92 5.36 -20.23
N TYR A 628 -6.55 6.55 -19.78
CA TYR A 628 -5.24 6.80 -19.22
C TYR A 628 -5.40 6.78 -17.70
N GLN A 629 -4.74 5.81 -17.09
CA GLN A 629 -4.64 5.69 -15.65
C GLN A 629 -3.41 6.42 -15.18
N TYR A 630 -3.64 7.39 -14.31
CA TYR A 630 -2.59 8.14 -13.66
C TYR A 630 -2.55 7.71 -12.19
N THR A 631 -1.40 7.17 -11.77
CA THR A 631 -0.99 7.34 -10.38
C THR A 631 -0.06 8.54 -10.32
N ASP A 632 0.11 9.09 -9.12
CA ASP A 632 1.06 10.18 -8.87
C ASP A 632 2.54 9.77 -9.12
N SER A 633 2.84 8.50 -9.46
CA SER A 633 4.18 7.96 -9.73
C SER A 633 4.38 7.23 -11.07
N ASP A 634 3.33 6.65 -11.64
CA ASP A 634 3.35 5.92 -12.91
C ASP A 634 2.13 6.33 -13.75
N CYS A 635 2.37 6.62 -15.03
CA CYS A 635 1.31 6.72 -16.02
C CYS A 635 1.29 5.43 -16.83
N GLN A 636 0.19 4.67 -16.73
CA GLN A 636 -0.05 3.50 -17.56
C GLN A 636 -1.09 3.87 -18.63
N LYS A 637 -0.70 3.66 -19.88
CA LYS A 637 -1.64 3.79 -21.00
C LYS A 637 -2.23 2.42 -21.28
N THR A 638 -3.55 2.31 -21.14
CA THR A 638 -4.27 1.07 -21.43
C THR A 638 -5.52 1.36 -22.23
N LYS A 639 -5.68 0.71 -23.38
CA LYS A 639 -6.90 0.84 -24.17
C LYS A 639 -8.00 -0.01 -23.54
N VAL A 640 -9.11 0.61 -23.15
CA VAL A 640 -10.26 -0.09 -22.56
C VAL A 640 -11.55 0.33 -23.27
N GLN A 641 -12.61 -0.42 -23.09
CA GLN A 641 -13.96 0.00 -23.47
C GLN A 641 -14.77 0.18 -22.20
N LEU A 642 -15.41 1.34 -22.07
CA LEU A 642 -16.24 1.68 -20.93
C LEU A 642 -17.71 1.43 -21.30
N LYS A 643 -18.44 0.72 -20.45
CA LYS A 643 -19.88 0.51 -20.63
C LYS A 643 -20.51 0.89 -19.29
N SER A 644 -21.26 2.00 -19.23
CA SER A 644 -21.79 2.51 -17.95
C SER A 644 -22.98 1.68 -17.47
N VAL A 645 -23.16 1.55 -16.14
CA VAL A 645 -24.23 0.74 -15.53
C VAL A 645 -25.24 1.65 -14.82
N PHE A 646 -26.54 1.35 -14.96
CA PHE A 646 -27.61 2.12 -14.32
C PHE A 646 -28.27 1.30 -13.20
N SER A 647 -28.63 1.97 -12.09
CA SER A 647 -29.05 1.37 -10.83
C SER A 647 -30.51 0.91 -10.76
N ASN A 648 -31.28 0.92 -11.86
CA ASN A 648 -32.63 0.35 -11.84
C ASN A 648 -32.59 -1.15 -12.18
N ILE A 649 -32.34 -1.93 -11.13
CA ILE A 649 -32.08 -3.39 -11.10
C ILE A 649 -33.41 -4.20 -11.14
N LEU A 650 -34.44 -3.69 -11.81
CA LEU A 650 -35.75 -4.37 -11.91
C LEU A 650 -36.14 -4.71 -13.35
N HIS A 651 -35.27 -4.43 -14.34
CA HIS A 651 -35.57 -4.62 -15.75
C HIS A 651 -34.53 -5.50 -16.45
N PHE A 652 -34.99 -6.52 -17.19
CA PHE A 652 -34.12 -7.48 -17.89
C PHE A 652 -33.20 -6.84 -18.96
N GLN A 653 -33.48 -5.60 -19.39
CA GLN A 653 -32.58 -4.81 -20.25
C GLN A 653 -31.68 -3.83 -19.47
N GLY A 654 -32.05 -3.42 -18.26
CA GLY A 654 -31.24 -2.51 -17.41
C GLY A 654 -29.99 -3.17 -16.82
N GLU A 655 -30.03 -4.50 -16.71
CA GLU A 655 -29.02 -5.35 -16.05
C GLU A 655 -27.91 -5.86 -16.98
N SER A 656 -27.95 -5.46 -18.25
CA SER A 656 -27.03 -5.90 -19.32
C SER A 656 -25.57 -5.96 -18.86
N HIS A 657 -25.11 -4.98 -18.09
CA HIS A 657 -23.70 -4.80 -17.74
C HIS A 657 -23.23 -5.61 -16.52
N LEU A 658 -24.05 -5.73 -15.47
CA LEU A 658 -23.69 -6.54 -14.29
C LEU A 658 -23.62 -8.03 -14.66
N ARG A 659 -24.42 -8.42 -15.65
CA ARG A 659 -24.43 -9.78 -16.21
C ARG A 659 -23.18 -10.11 -17.02
N GLU A 660 -22.61 -9.14 -17.73
CA GLU A 660 -21.30 -9.32 -18.38
C GLU A 660 -20.20 -9.60 -17.36
N LEU A 661 -20.18 -8.84 -16.25
CA LEU A 661 -19.22 -9.05 -15.16
C LEU A 661 -19.40 -10.39 -14.46
N LYS A 662 -20.64 -10.75 -14.14
CA LYS A 662 -20.98 -12.07 -13.58
C LYS A 662 -20.57 -13.20 -14.51
N ALA A 663 -20.81 -13.07 -15.81
CA ALA A 663 -20.41 -14.07 -16.79
C ALA A 663 -18.88 -14.18 -16.89
N HIS A 664 -18.14 -13.09 -16.70
CA HIS A 664 -16.68 -13.13 -16.60
C HIS A 664 -16.19 -13.88 -15.36
N TYR A 665 -16.74 -13.59 -14.18
CA TYR A 665 -16.40 -14.34 -12.97
C TYR A 665 -16.78 -15.81 -13.11
N PHE A 666 -17.93 -16.11 -13.71
CA PHE A 666 -18.33 -17.47 -14.01
C PHE A 666 -17.37 -18.15 -15.00
N ASP A 667 -16.85 -17.45 -16.00
CA ASP A 667 -15.83 -17.96 -16.94
C ASP A 667 -14.49 -18.24 -16.25
N ARG A 668 -14.08 -17.41 -15.29
CA ARG A 668 -12.90 -17.67 -14.44
C ARG A 668 -13.10 -18.90 -13.57
N VAL A 669 -14.31 -19.04 -13.00
CA VAL A 669 -14.69 -20.26 -12.31
C VAL A 669 -14.68 -21.43 -13.27
N MET A 670 -15.20 -21.35 -14.49
CA MET A 670 -15.19 -22.46 -15.43
C MET A 670 -13.81 -22.74 -16.07
N LYS A 671 -12.89 -21.78 -16.03
CA LYS A 671 -11.59 -21.78 -16.73
C LYS A 671 -11.73 -21.96 -18.24
N THR A 672 -12.75 -21.34 -18.83
CA THR A 672 -13.06 -21.53 -20.26
C THR A 672 -12.48 -20.46 -21.17
N SER A 673 -12.09 -19.30 -20.62
CA SER A 673 -11.53 -18.15 -21.35
C SER A 673 -12.41 -17.70 -22.52
N LEU A 674 -13.74 -17.76 -22.34
CA LEU A 674 -14.75 -17.40 -23.34
C LEU A 674 -15.24 -15.97 -23.21
N THR A 675 -14.90 -15.30 -22.12
CA THR A 675 -15.25 -13.90 -21.86
C THR A 675 -14.00 -13.03 -21.84
N PRO A 676 -14.10 -11.75 -22.24
CA PRO A 676 -12.99 -10.83 -22.08
C PRO A 676 -12.69 -10.58 -20.60
N PRO A 677 -11.43 -10.27 -20.23
CA PRO A 677 -11.11 -9.75 -18.91
C PRO A 677 -11.98 -8.52 -18.60
N SER A 678 -12.80 -8.66 -17.58
CA SER A 678 -13.86 -7.71 -17.24
C SER A 678 -13.87 -7.44 -15.75
N PHE A 679 -14.06 -6.19 -15.36
CA PHE A 679 -14.14 -5.81 -13.95
C PHE A 679 -15.04 -4.59 -13.81
N GLY A 680 -15.73 -4.48 -12.68
CA GLY A 680 -16.55 -3.31 -12.37
C GLY A 680 -15.79 -2.32 -11.52
N MET A 681 -16.12 -1.04 -11.65
CA MET A 681 -15.64 0.02 -10.77
C MET A 681 -16.75 1.03 -10.48
N ILE A 682 -16.59 1.81 -9.42
CA ILE A 682 -17.40 3.00 -9.23
C ILE A 682 -16.59 4.17 -9.79
N LEU A 683 -17.04 4.72 -10.92
CA LEU A 683 -16.44 5.91 -11.51
C LEU A 683 -16.94 7.15 -10.77
N ASP A 684 -16.04 7.78 -10.04
CA ASP A 684 -16.22 9.15 -9.56
C ASP A 684 -15.76 10.12 -10.65
N PHE A 685 -16.73 10.73 -11.34
CA PHE A 685 -16.49 11.71 -12.41
C PHE A 685 -15.73 12.95 -11.93
N SER A 686 -15.62 13.19 -10.62
CA SER A 686 -14.78 14.27 -10.09
C SER A 686 -13.28 14.01 -10.29
N ASN A 687 -12.87 12.74 -10.47
CA ASN A 687 -11.46 12.34 -10.66
C ASN A 687 -11.04 12.25 -12.13
N ILE A 688 -11.93 12.61 -13.07
CA ILE A 688 -11.61 12.69 -14.50
C ILE A 688 -11.00 14.06 -14.79
N MET A 689 -9.71 14.09 -15.15
CA MET A 689 -8.96 15.33 -15.37
C MET A 689 -9.41 16.10 -16.61
N ASP A 690 -10.00 15.42 -17.59
CA ASP A 690 -10.49 16.06 -18.80
C ASP A 690 -11.89 16.65 -18.53
N LYS A 691 -11.96 17.99 -18.45
CA LYS A 691 -13.21 18.72 -18.23
C LYS A 691 -14.25 18.46 -19.32
N ASN A 692 -13.84 18.22 -20.57
CA ASN A 692 -14.78 17.92 -21.65
C ASN A 692 -15.29 16.48 -21.55
N ALA A 693 -14.42 15.52 -21.23
CA ALA A 693 -14.86 14.14 -20.99
C ALA A 693 -15.73 14.01 -19.73
N SER A 694 -15.40 14.77 -18.67
CA SER A 694 -16.19 14.86 -17.44
C SER A 694 -17.53 15.54 -17.70
N ALA A 695 -17.56 16.63 -18.48
CA ALA A 695 -18.80 17.31 -18.86
C ALA A 695 -19.69 16.43 -19.76
N LEU A 696 -19.10 15.78 -20.78
CA LEU A 696 -19.81 14.84 -21.66
C LEU A 696 -20.39 13.68 -20.86
N ALA A 697 -19.60 13.08 -19.98
CA ALA A 697 -20.07 11.98 -19.13
C ALA A 697 -21.11 12.44 -18.10
N ARG A 698 -21.03 13.65 -17.55
CA ARG A 698 -22.07 14.20 -16.67
C ARG A 698 -23.36 14.49 -17.43
N GLU A 699 -23.29 15.12 -18.58
CA GLU A 699 -24.45 15.41 -19.45
C GLU A 699 -25.18 14.12 -19.87
N ASP A 700 -24.43 13.04 -20.05
CA ASP A 700 -24.95 11.71 -20.41
C ASP A 700 -25.50 10.87 -19.24
N VAL A 701 -25.18 11.23 -18.00
CA VAL A 701 -25.40 10.40 -16.81
C VAL A 701 -26.27 11.09 -15.75
N ASP A 702 -26.53 12.39 -15.87
CA ASP A 702 -27.32 13.18 -14.92
C ASP A 702 -28.82 12.84 -14.99
N CYS A 703 -29.17 11.73 -14.35
CA CYS A 703 -30.52 11.20 -14.33
C CYS A 703 -31.01 10.97 -12.90
N THR A 704 -32.24 11.40 -12.66
CA THR A 704 -32.91 11.44 -11.34
C THR A 704 -33.20 10.06 -10.71
N LEU A 705 -32.84 8.96 -11.38
CA LEU A 705 -33.04 7.56 -10.96
C LEU A 705 -31.79 6.88 -10.40
N SER A 706 -30.61 7.51 -10.46
CA SER A 706 -29.43 6.99 -9.75
C SER A 706 -29.65 7.16 -8.24
N ASP A 707 -29.46 6.11 -7.45
CA ASP A 707 -29.42 6.22 -6.00
C ASP A 707 -28.42 7.33 -5.66
N ARG A 708 -28.93 8.49 -5.21
CA ARG A 708 -28.14 9.66 -4.83
C ARG A 708 -27.34 9.37 -3.57
N ASN A 709 -26.37 8.47 -3.66
CA ASN A 709 -25.19 8.54 -2.83
C ASN A 709 -24.30 9.56 -3.53
N GLU A 710 -24.07 10.70 -2.90
CA GLU A 710 -23.54 11.95 -3.46
C GLU A 710 -22.13 11.86 -4.10
N ASN A 711 -21.56 10.66 -4.31
CA ASN A 711 -20.12 10.43 -4.54
C ASN A 711 -19.75 9.55 -5.77
N GLY A 712 -20.65 9.14 -6.68
CA GLY A 712 -20.23 8.48 -7.94
C GLY A 712 -21.26 7.62 -8.68
N VAL A 713 -20.90 7.15 -9.88
CA VAL A 713 -21.72 6.26 -10.73
C VAL A 713 -21.01 4.93 -10.92
N SER A 714 -21.75 3.82 -10.79
CA SER A 714 -21.19 2.50 -11.06
C SER A 714 -20.97 2.33 -12.58
N ALA A 715 -19.75 2.02 -13.00
CA ALA A 715 -19.42 1.80 -14.39
C ALA A 715 -18.66 0.50 -14.57
N PHE A 716 -18.90 -0.15 -15.70
CA PHE A 716 -18.23 -1.39 -16.04
C PHE A 716 -17.15 -1.12 -17.08
N VAL A 717 -15.99 -1.75 -16.88
CA VAL A 717 -14.83 -1.58 -17.75
C VAL A 717 -14.43 -2.92 -18.31
N THR A 718 -14.52 -3.03 -19.63
CA THR A 718 -14.01 -4.20 -20.36
C THR A 718 -12.65 -3.84 -20.93
N ALA A 719 -11.64 -4.63 -20.57
CA ALA A 719 -10.34 -4.54 -21.23
C ALA A 719 -10.39 -5.22 -22.59
N TRP A 720 -9.89 -4.56 -23.63
CA TRP A 720 -9.73 -5.20 -24.93
C TRP A 720 -8.26 -5.47 -25.20
N LEU A 721 -7.96 -6.68 -25.66
CA LEU A 721 -6.68 -6.95 -26.32
C LEU A 721 -6.62 -6.06 -27.58
N PRO A 722 -5.49 -5.37 -27.84
CA PRO A 722 -5.39 -4.39 -28.91
C PRO A 722 -5.28 -5.04 -30.30
N ASP A 723 -6.23 -5.89 -30.71
CA ASP A 723 -6.41 -6.24 -32.14
C ASP A 723 -7.71 -6.95 -32.51
N ILE A 724 -8.81 -6.67 -31.83
CA ILE A 724 -10.08 -7.36 -32.09
C ILE A 724 -10.91 -6.58 -33.12
N GLY A 725 -11.41 -7.26 -34.17
CA GLY A 725 -12.26 -6.67 -35.20
C GLY A 725 -13.75 -6.69 -34.82
N MET A 726 -14.46 -5.58 -35.00
CA MET A 726 -15.92 -5.52 -34.87
C MET A 726 -16.58 -6.12 -36.12
N TYR A 727 -17.17 -7.31 -36.01
CA TYR A 727 -17.99 -7.87 -37.09
C TYR A 727 -19.46 -7.45 -36.90
N THR A 728 -19.84 -6.33 -37.50
CA THR A 728 -21.18 -5.71 -37.35
C THR A 728 -22.28 -6.36 -38.17
N ARG A 729 -21.96 -7.31 -39.07
CA ARG A 729 -22.95 -8.05 -39.88
C ARG A 729 -22.57 -9.51 -39.99
N LEU A 730 -22.80 -10.27 -38.92
CA LEU A 730 -22.80 -11.73 -38.99
C LEU A 730 -24.23 -12.18 -39.19
N SER A 731 -24.52 -12.72 -40.37
CA SER A 731 -25.81 -13.35 -40.65
C SER A 731 -26.01 -14.53 -39.70
N VAL A 732 -27.26 -14.89 -39.44
CA VAL A 732 -27.64 -16.06 -38.62
C VAL A 732 -26.91 -17.34 -39.07
N LEU A 733 -26.46 -17.42 -40.33
CA LEU A 733 -25.66 -18.52 -40.89
C LEU A 733 -24.23 -18.64 -40.34
N LEU A 734 -23.67 -17.60 -39.70
CA LEU A 734 -22.38 -17.67 -38.99
C LEU A 734 -22.53 -17.97 -37.49
N ALA A 735 -23.76 -17.99 -36.95
CA ALA A 735 -24.01 -18.62 -35.66
C ALA A 735 -23.64 -20.12 -35.67
N ASP A 736 -23.61 -20.71 -36.87
CA ASP A 736 -23.18 -22.07 -37.17
C ASP A 736 -21.67 -22.20 -37.47
N LEU A 737 -20.94 -21.07 -37.57
CA LEU A 737 -19.49 -21.02 -37.76
C LEU A 737 -18.76 -20.72 -36.44
N VAL A 738 -19.22 -21.31 -35.33
CA VAL A 738 -18.40 -21.39 -34.12
C VAL A 738 -17.10 -22.09 -34.50
N HIS A 739 -15.95 -21.54 -34.12
CA HIS A 739 -14.66 -22.15 -34.44
C HIS A 739 -14.69 -23.60 -33.91
N PRO A 740 -14.50 -24.61 -34.78
CA PRO A 740 -14.83 -26.01 -34.46
C PRO A 740 -14.06 -26.56 -33.25
N LYS A 741 -12.94 -25.92 -32.85
CA LYS A 741 -12.14 -26.32 -31.69
C LYS A 741 -12.79 -26.02 -30.33
N ASN A 742 -13.62 -24.97 -30.20
CA ASN A 742 -14.15 -24.52 -28.89
C ASN A 742 -15.68 -24.58 -28.80
N PHE A 743 -16.38 -25.04 -29.83
CA PHE A 743 -17.85 -25.13 -29.85
C PHE A 743 -18.41 -25.90 -28.64
N PHE A 744 -17.81 -27.04 -28.32
CA PHE A 744 -18.27 -27.88 -27.22
C PHE A 744 -17.81 -27.40 -25.83
N THR A 745 -16.95 -26.40 -25.75
CA THR A 745 -16.68 -25.62 -24.52
C THR A 745 -17.70 -24.48 -24.38
N TYR A 746 -18.07 -23.89 -25.51
CA TYR A 746 -18.93 -22.72 -25.60
C TYR A 746 -20.40 -23.02 -25.26
N VAL A 747 -20.98 -24.05 -25.87
CA VAL A 747 -22.38 -24.44 -25.63
C VAL A 747 -22.67 -24.76 -24.16
N PRO A 748 -21.89 -25.59 -23.44
CA PRO A 748 -22.15 -25.85 -22.03
C PRO A 748 -21.96 -24.60 -21.16
N PHE A 749 -21.02 -23.70 -21.48
CA PHE A 749 -20.90 -22.42 -20.78
C PHE A 749 -22.20 -21.60 -20.89
N LEU A 750 -22.73 -21.42 -22.11
CA LEU A 750 -23.98 -20.69 -22.31
C LEU A 750 -25.16 -21.34 -21.60
N TYR A 751 -25.22 -22.68 -21.60
CA TYR A 751 -26.27 -23.43 -20.91
C TYR A 751 -26.19 -23.21 -19.39
N LEU A 752 -25.02 -23.41 -18.78
CA LEU A 752 -24.81 -23.27 -17.34
C LEU A 752 -25.08 -21.82 -16.88
N ALA A 753 -24.64 -20.84 -17.66
CA ALA A 753 -24.86 -19.43 -17.39
C ALA A 753 -26.24 -18.92 -17.83
N ASN A 754 -27.16 -19.75 -18.33
CA ASN A 754 -28.45 -19.33 -18.91
C ASN A 754 -28.39 -18.14 -19.87
N CYS A 755 -27.42 -18.16 -20.80
CA CYS A 755 -27.17 -17.06 -21.72
C CYS A 755 -28.13 -17.05 -22.91
N MET A 756 -28.86 -15.96 -23.10
CA MET A 756 -29.54 -15.71 -24.37
C MET A 756 -28.55 -15.10 -25.35
N LYS A 757 -28.28 -15.78 -26.46
CA LYS A 757 -27.39 -15.23 -27.50
C LYS A 757 -27.93 -13.89 -28.00
N SER A 758 -27.17 -12.80 -27.85
CA SER A 758 -27.47 -11.50 -28.47
C SER A 758 -27.30 -11.57 -30.00
N GLY A 759 -28.07 -10.77 -30.74
CA GLY A 759 -28.00 -10.71 -32.22
C GLY A 759 -26.95 -9.72 -32.73
N HIS A 760 -26.34 -8.95 -31.84
CA HIS A 760 -25.41 -7.89 -32.19
C HIS A 760 -24.04 -8.22 -31.61
N SER A 761 -23.04 -8.32 -32.50
CA SER A 761 -21.61 -8.43 -32.19
C SER A 761 -21.12 -9.79 -31.66
N HIS A 762 -20.39 -10.51 -32.52
CA HIS A 762 -19.35 -11.46 -32.09
C HIS A 762 -18.01 -10.81 -32.35
N PHE A 763 -17.05 -11.06 -31.47
CA PHE A 763 -15.70 -10.58 -31.67
C PHE A 763 -14.72 -11.74 -31.64
N ALA A 764 -13.81 -11.73 -32.61
CA ALA A 764 -12.76 -12.71 -32.77
C ALA A 764 -11.43 -11.98 -32.84
N ASP A 765 -10.42 -12.58 -32.22
CA ASP A 765 -9.04 -12.14 -32.34
C ASP A 765 -8.63 -12.15 -33.83
N LYS A 766 -8.12 -11.03 -34.36
CA LYS A 766 -7.83 -10.90 -35.80
C LYS A 766 -6.69 -11.82 -36.27
N GLU A 767 -5.74 -12.16 -35.40
CA GLU A 767 -4.56 -12.95 -35.78
C GLU A 767 -4.87 -14.45 -35.77
N THR A 768 -5.64 -14.90 -34.77
CA THR A 768 -5.91 -16.32 -34.53
C THR A 768 -7.30 -16.76 -34.99
N ASN A 769 -8.21 -15.82 -35.29
CA ASN A 769 -9.65 -16.08 -35.48
C ASN A 769 -10.28 -16.88 -34.33
N ASN A 770 -9.64 -16.91 -33.16
CA ASN A 770 -10.24 -17.49 -31.97
C ASN A 770 -11.37 -16.56 -31.51
N TYR A 771 -12.56 -17.13 -31.29
CA TYR A 771 -13.67 -16.39 -30.69
C TYR A 771 -13.32 -16.10 -29.23
N VAL A 772 -13.24 -14.82 -28.88
CA VAL A 772 -12.81 -14.38 -27.54
C VAL A 772 -13.92 -13.66 -26.79
N LEU A 773 -15.04 -13.30 -27.45
CA LEU A 773 -16.08 -12.49 -26.78
C LEU A 773 -17.51 -12.97 -27.03
N ILE A 774 -18.15 -13.36 -25.94
CA ILE A 774 -19.60 -13.42 -25.78
C ILE A 774 -20.09 -12.01 -25.48
N ASP A 775 -21.04 -11.48 -26.27
CA ASP A 775 -21.94 -10.42 -25.80
C ASP A 775 -22.82 -11.03 -24.71
N ASN A 776 -22.31 -11.02 -23.49
CA ASN A 776 -22.77 -11.76 -22.30
C ASN A 776 -23.76 -10.95 -21.46
N ASP A 777 -24.28 -9.90 -22.06
CA ASP A 777 -25.20 -8.95 -21.47
C ASP A 777 -26.59 -9.54 -21.18
N ARG A 778 -26.82 -10.74 -21.67
CA ARG A 778 -28.02 -11.55 -21.49
C ARG A 778 -27.72 -12.92 -20.89
N CYS A 779 -26.60 -13.02 -20.19
CA CYS A 779 -26.26 -14.17 -19.36
C CYS A 779 -26.81 -14.01 -17.95
N LEU A 780 -26.85 -15.13 -17.25
CA LEU A 780 -27.13 -15.25 -15.83
C LEU A 780 -28.49 -14.68 -15.46
N VAL A 781 -29.43 -14.86 -16.38
CA VAL A 781 -30.83 -14.48 -16.23
C VAL A 781 -31.53 -15.62 -15.52
N PRO A 782 -32.05 -15.43 -14.29
CA PRO A 782 -32.75 -16.52 -13.61
C PRO A 782 -33.94 -17.00 -14.42
N GLU A 783 -34.27 -18.28 -14.30
CA GLU A 783 -35.31 -18.89 -15.14
C GLU A 783 -36.69 -18.29 -14.87
N ARG A 784 -36.92 -17.75 -13.67
CA ARG A 784 -38.13 -16.98 -13.35
C ARG A 784 -38.31 -15.78 -14.29
N VAL A 785 -37.23 -15.07 -14.62
CA VAL A 785 -37.25 -13.92 -15.55
C VAL A 785 -37.47 -14.41 -16.98
N ALA A 786 -36.81 -15.50 -17.37
CA ALA A 786 -37.00 -16.12 -18.69
C ALA A 786 -38.43 -16.61 -18.94
N SER A 787 -39.15 -17.04 -17.90
CA SER A 787 -40.49 -17.62 -18.01
C SER A 787 -41.64 -16.61 -18.06
N GLY A 788 -41.44 -15.35 -17.63
CA GLY A 788 -42.45 -14.31 -17.54
C GLY A 788 -42.31 -13.25 -18.64
N ASP A 789 -41.68 -12.13 -18.31
CA ASP A 789 -41.66 -10.86 -19.07
C ASP A 789 -40.75 -10.85 -20.32
N MET A 790 -40.35 -12.02 -20.81
CA MET A 790 -39.34 -12.13 -21.87
C MET A 790 -39.96 -12.24 -23.27
N PRO A 791 -39.50 -11.44 -24.25
CA PRO A 791 -39.92 -11.59 -25.64
C PRO A 791 -39.73 -13.02 -26.19
N PRO A 792 -40.70 -13.58 -26.94
CA PRO A 792 -40.67 -14.97 -27.42
C PRO A 792 -39.40 -15.37 -28.16
N ALA A 793 -38.79 -14.44 -28.91
CA ALA A 793 -37.57 -14.68 -29.67
C ALA A 793 -36.36 -15.03 -28.79
N TYR A 794 -36.29 -14.55 -27.54
CA TYR A 794 -35.20 -14.87 -26.61
C TYR A 794 -35.39 -16.21 -25.95
N ARG A 795 -36.63 -16.51 -25.53
CA ARG A 795 -37.00 -17.83 -25.01
C ARG A 795 -36.68 -18.94 -26.02
N TYR A 796 -37.04 -18.72 -27.29
CA TYR A 796 -36.67 -19.63 -28.38
C TYR A 796 -35.16 -19.89 -28.49
N ARG A 797 -34.31 -18.88 -28.22
CA ARG A 797 -32.84 -19.06 -28.26
C ARG A 797 -32.33 -19.90 -27.09
N LEU A 798 -32.89 -19.75 -25.90
CA LEU A 798 -32.54 -20.59 -24.73
C LEU A 798 -32.95 -22.04 -24.96
N ASP A 799 -34.18 -22.26 -25.44
CA ASP A 799 -34.68 -23.59 -25.77
C ASP A 799 -33.77 -24.23 -26.83
N ARG A 800 -33.36 -23.47 -27.85
CA ARG A 800 -32.45 -23.95 -28.88
C ARG A 800 -31.07 -24.34 -28.36
N LEU A 801 -30.53 -23.66 -27.35
CA LEU A 801 -29.25 -24.04 -26.74
C LEU A 801 -29.35 -25.38 -26.01
N SER A 802 -30.44 -25.56 -25.24
CA SER A 802 -30.76 -26.82 -24.59
C SER A 802 -30.89 -27.95 -25.63
N ASP A 803 -31.62 -27.69 -26.73
CA ASP A 803 -31.74 -28.64 -27.84
C ASP A 803 -30.38 -28.98 -28.44
N ILE A 804 -29.51 -28.00 -28.71
CA ILE A 804 -28.18 -28.25 -29.30
C ILE A 804 -27.34 -29.13 -28.39
N LEU A 805 -27.37 -28.89 -27.08
CA LEU A 805 -26.56 -29.62 -26.11
C LEU A 805 -27.07 -31.06 -25.89
N PHE A 806 -28.39 -31.22 -25.73
CA PHE A 806 -28.99 -32.50 -25.31
C PHE A 806 -29.64 -33.30 -26.44
N THR A 807 -29.82 -32.75 -27.63
CA THR A 807 -30.28 -33.53 -28.79
C THR A 807 -29.09 -34.25 -29.42
N LYS A 808 -29.24 -35.57 -29.68
CA LYS A 808 -28.17 -36.48 -30.14
C LYS A 808 -27.09 -36.69 -29.07
N SER A 809 -25.84 -36.92 -29.48
CA SER A 809 -24.68 -37.19 -28.62
C SER A 809 -23.74 -35.98 -28.47
N HIS A 810 -24.25 -34.76 -28.65
CA HIS A 810 -23.42 -33.53 -28.56
C HIS A 810 -22.92 -33.27 -27.14
N VAL A 811 -23.69 -33.60 -26.10
CA VAL A 811 -23.21 -33.56 -24.71
C VAL A 811 -21.95 -34.42 -24.52
N CYS A 812 -21.77 -35.50 -25.29
CA CYS A 812 -20.58 -36.36 -25.26
C CYS A 812 -19.35 -35.74 -25.92
N LYS A 813 -19.48 -34.55 -26.50
CA LYS A 813 -18.37 -33.80 -27.07
C LYS A 813 -17.89 -32.67 -26.14
N VAL A 814 -18.57 -32.44 -25.01
CA VAL A 814 -18.09 -31.54 -23.95
C VAL A 814 -16.70 -31.99 -23.51
N PRO A 815 -15.71 -31.08 -23.37
CA PRO A 815 -14.36 -31.45 -22.96
C PRO A 815 -14.33 -32.25 -21.67
N GLU A 816 -13.55 -33.34 -21.64
CA GLU A 816 -13.44 -34.25 -20.50
C GLU A 816 -12.99 -33.50 -19.22
N GLU A 817 -12.05 -32.57 -19.33
CA GLU A 817 -11.61 -31.74 -18.21
C GLU A 817 -12.77 -30.94 -17.57
N MET A 818 -13.69 -30.43 -18.39
CA MET A 818 -14.88 -29.73 -17.88
C MET A 818 -15.82 -30.70 -17.17
N ILE A 819 -16.04 -31.90 -17.73
CA ILE A 819 -16.89 -32.93 -17.11
C ILE A 819 -16.32 -33.38 -15.77
N GLU A 820 -15.04 -33.73 -15.69
CA GLU A 820 -14.40 -34.17 -14.45
C GLU A 820 -14.44 -33.09 -13.38
N ARG A 821 -14.26 -31.83 -13.78
CA ARG A 821 -14.44 -30.70 -12.88
C ARG A 821 -15.88 -30.57 -12.36
N LEU A 822 -16.86 -30.67 -13.26
CA LEU A 822 -18.27 -30.61 -12.89
C LEU A 822 -18.65 -31.76 -11.96
N LYS A 823 -18.16 -32.99 -12.20
CA LYS A 823 -18.37 -34.15 -11.32
C LYS A 823 -17.87 -33.85 -9.91
N LEU A 824 -16.64 -33.34 -9.78
CA LEU A 824 -16.06 -32.99 -8.48
C LEU A 824 -16.81 -31.85 -7.78
N ALA A 825 -17.25 -30.82 -8.49
CA ALA A 825 -17.96 -29.69 -7.90
C ALA A 825 -19.40 -30.06 -7.48
N THR A 826 -20.10 -30.89 -8.27
CA THR A 826 -21.48 -31.28 -8.00
C THR A 826 -21.60 -32.41 -6.98
N SER A 827 -20.54 -33.18 -6.76
CA SER A 827 -20.52 -34.27 -5.78
C SER A 827 -20.63 -33.76 -4.34
N VAL A 828 -21.62 -34.24 -3.61
CA VAL A 828 -21.92 -33.78 -2.24
C VAL A 828 -20.88 -34.22 -1.20
N SER A 829 -20.02 -35.19 -1.53
CA SER A 829 -18.94 -35.68 -0.66
C SER A 829 -17.56 -35.11 -1.01
N SER A 830 -17.49 -34.30 -2.07
CA SER A 830 -16.24 -33.68 -2.51
C SER A 830 -15.81 -32.56 -1.55
N LYS A 831 -14.50 -32.36 -1.43
CA LYS A 831 -13.94 -31.14 -0.81
C LYS A 831 -13.99 -29.92 -1.72
N VAL A 832 -14.23 -30.12 -3.01
CA VAL A 832 -14.36 -29.03 -3.98
C VAL A 832 -15.73 -28.39 -3.77
N PRO A 833 -15.79 -27.07 -3.51
CA PRO A 833 -17.08 -26.39 -3.37
C PRO A 833 -17.93 -26.50 -4.63
N SER A 834 -19.24 -26.34 -4.52
CA SER A 834 -20.11 -26.35 -5.71
C SER A 834 -19.75 -25.25 -6.69
N LEU A 835 -20.22 -25.36 -7.93
CA LEU A 835 -19.93 -24.38 -8.97
C LEU A 835 -20.60 -23.03 -8.62
N GLY A 836 -21.80 -23.08 -8.06
CA GLY A 836 -22.53 -21.94 -7.52
C GLY A 836 -21.81 -21.26 -6.35
N ILE A 837 -21.22 -22.03 -5.41
CA ILE A 837 -20.39 -21.47 -4.34
C ILE A 837 -19.10 -20.88 -4.89
N GLN A 838 -18.36 -21.60 -5.74
CA GLN A 838 -17.16 -21.06 -6.39
C GLN A 838 -17.47 -19.74 -7.12
N PHE A 839 -18.60 -19.69 -7.83
CA PHE A 839 -19.05 -18.48 -8.51
C PHE A 839 -19.42 -17.35 -7.55
N LYS A 840 -20.13 -17.66 -6.47
CA LYS A 840 -20.45 -16.69 -5.42
C LYS A 840 -19.19 -16.15 -4.73
N ASP A 841 -18.21 -17.01 -4.46
CA ASP A 841 -16.94 -16.65 -3.83
C ASP A 841 -16.07 -15.81 -4.75
N GLU A 842 -16.04 -16.12 -6.05
CA GLU A 842 -15.37 -15.29 -7.06
C GLU A 842 -16.01 -13.89 -7.15
N VAL A 843 -17.33 -13.80 -7.06
CA VAL A 843 -18.04 -12.51 -6.95
C VAL A 843 -17.67 -11.78 -5.66
N LEU A 844 -17.67 -12.48 -4.52
CA LEU A 844 -17.34 -11.92 -3.19
C LEU A 844 -15.88 -11.46 -3.07
N ALA A 845 -14.98 -12.02 -3.87
CA ALA A 845 -13.59 -11.59 -3.93
C ALA A 845 -13.46 -10.14 -4.44
N ASP A 846 -14.41 -9.66 -5.26
CA ASP A 846 -14.50 -8.26 -5.68
C ASP A 846 -15.24 -7.43 -4.62
N LYS A 847 -14.50 -6.87 -3.66
CA LYS A 847 -15.07 -6.09 -2.56
C LYS A 847 -15.86 -4.85 -2.99
N VAL A 848 -15.60 -4.32 -4.18
CA VAL A 848 -16.24 -3.09 -4.68
C VAL A 848 -17.58 -3.44 -5.31
N MET A 849 -17.60 -4.46 -6.17
CA MET A 849 -18.79 -4.82 -6.95
C MET A 849 -19.68 -5.86 -6.27
N ALA A 850 -19.15 -6.68 -5.35
CA ALA A 850 -19.90 -7.74 -4.68
C ALA A 850 -21.25 -7.29 -4.11
N PRO A 851 -21.38 -6.15 -3.39
CA PRO A 851 -22.68 -5.72 -2.85
C PRO A 851 -23.73 -5.49 -3.93
N LEU A 852 -23.35 -4.99 -5.10
CA LEU A 852 -24.25 -4.76 -6.24
C LEU A 852 -24.62 -6.08 -6.92
N LEU A 853 -23.62 -6.92 -7.19
CA LEU A 853 -23.80 -8.18 -7.92
C LEU A 853 -24.62 -9.21 -7.13
N LEU A 854 -24.41 -9.28 -5.81
CA LEU A 854 -25.12 -10.20 -4.93
C LEU A 854 -26.56 -9.74 -4.62
N LYS A 855 -26.85 -8.44 -4.73
CA LYS A 855 -28.19 -7.88 -4.52
C LYS A 855 -29.15 -8.21 -5.66
N GLU A 856 -28.65 -8.27 -6.90
CA GLU A 856 -29.48 -8.42 -8.10
C GLU A 856 -30.24 -9.76 -8.13
N ASP A 857 -29.58 -10.90 -7.93
CA ASP A 857 -30.23 -12.22 -8.03
C ASP A 857 -29.42 -13.34 -7.35
N PRO A 858 -29.65 -13.65 -6.06
CA PRO A 858 -28.96 -14.74 -5.38
C PRO A 858 -29.35 -16.14 -5.89
N GLU A 859 -30.50 -16.27 -6.56
CA GLU A 859 -31.00 -17.54 -7.12
C GLU A 859 -30.08 -18.10 -8.22
N ILE A 860 -29.35 -17.25 -8.94
CA ILE A 860 -28.53 -17.69 -10.08
C ILE A 860 -27.41 -18.65 -9.65
N TYR A 861 -26.88 -18.49 -8.44
CA TYR A 861 -25.83 -19.37 -7.92
C TYR A 861 -26.37 -20.79 -7.70
N GLU A 862 -27.62 -20.91 -7.24
CA GLU A 862 -28.30 -22.20 -7.09
C GLU A 862 -28.60 -22.81 -8.46
N GLU A 863 -29.17 -22.03 -9.39
CA GLU A 863 -29.51 -22.49 -10.74
C GLU A 863 -28.30 -23.03 -11.51
N VAL A 864 -27.12 -22.41 -11.35
CA VAL A 864 -25.86 -22.89 -11.94
C VAL A 864 -25.56 -24.33 -11.50
N ASP A 865 -25.69 -24.66 -10.22
CA ASP A 865 -25.46 -26.02 -9.73
C ASP A 865 -26.54 -27.01 -10.19
N GLY A 866 -27.80 -26.55 -10.29
CA GLY A 866 -28.90 -27.33 -10.84
C GLY A 866 -28.70 -27.70 -12.31
N ARG A 867 -28.21 -26.75 -13.11
CA ARG A 867 -27.86 -26.94 -14.53
C ARG A 867 -26.65 -27.84 -14.67
N ALA A 868 -25.61 -27.65 -13.87
CA ALA A 868 -24.44 -28.54 -13.84
C ALA A 868 -24.83 -30.00 -13.58
N SER A 869 -25.72 -30.22 -12.61
CA SER A 869 -26.24 -31.55 -12.29
C SER A 869 -27.04 -32.17 -13.43
N THR A 870 -27.82 -31.35 -14.13
CA THR A 870 -28.61 -31.79 -15.29
C THR A 870 -27.71 -32.17 -16.46
N LEU A 871 -26.68 -31.37 -16.72
CA LEU A 871 -25.68 -31.65 -17.75
C LEU A 871 -24.96 -32.97 -17.46
N LEU A 872 -24.51 -33.19 -16.23
CA LEU A 872 -23.84 -34.43 -15.82
C LEU A 872 -24.77 -35.65 -15.88
N ALA A 873 -26.04 -35.49 -15.49
CA ALA A 873 -27.03 -36.56 -15.61
C ALA A 873 -27.23 -36.99 -17.08
N GLU A 874 -27.35 -36.04 -18.00
CA GLU A 874 -27.47 -36.35 -19.43
C GLU A 874 -26.15 -36.88 -20.00
N TYR A 875 -25.00 -36.37 -19.57
CA TYR A 875 -23.68 -36.89 -19.97
C TYR A 875 -23.51 -38.34 -19.53
N ASN A 876 -23.78 -38.66 -18.26
CA ASN A 876 -23.68 -40.02 -17.75
C ASN A 876 -24.65 -40.96 -18.49
N SER A 877 -25.87 -40.49 -18.77
CA SER A 877 -26.86 -41.29 -19.49
C SER A 877 -26.54 -41.54 -20.96
N LEU A 878 -25.99 -40.56 -21.67
CA LEU A 878 -25.79 -40.65 -23.12
C LEU A 878 -24.37 -41.06 -23.50
N CYS A 879 -23.38 -40.82 -22.64
CA CYS A 879 -21.96 -40.95 -22.95
C CYS A 879 -21.27 -42.02 -22.12
N GLU A 880 -21.74 -42.24 -20.89
CA GLU A 880 -21.17 -43.23 -19.97
C GLU A 880 -22.10 -44.43 -19.77
N ASN A 881 -23.17 -44.56 -20.56
CA ASN A 881 -24.13 -45.67 -20.50
C ASN A 881 -24.79 -45.87 -19.12
N ASN A 882 -24.98 -44.79 -18.33
CA ASN A 882 -25.40 -44.84 -16.93
C ASN A 882 -24.43 -45.61 -16.00
N ASP A 883 -23.13 -45.58 -16.30
CA ASP A 883 -22.12 -46.18 -15.44
C ASP A 883 -21.93 -45.32 -14.17
N VAL A 884 -22.37 -45.85 -13.03
CA VAL A 884 -22.27 -45.17 -11.73
C VAL A 884 -20.83 -45.07 -11.24
N ASP A 885 -19.94 -46.00 -11.63
CA ASP A 885 -18.52 -45.92 -11.28
C ASP A 885 -17.85 -44.71 -11.95
N LYS A 886 -18.32 -44.31 -13.14
CA LYS A 886 -17.80 -43.14 -13.85
C LYS A 886 -18.32 -41.80 -13.34
N PHE A 887 -19.47 -41.77 -12.69
CA PHE A 887 -20.11 -40.52 -12.24
C PHE A 887 -19.27 -39.78 -11.16
N ASP A 888 -18.72 -40.51 -10.18
CA ASP A 888 -17.84 -39.97 -9.13
C ASP A 888 -16.50 -40.75 -9.08
N ASN A 889 -15.98 -41.17 -10.24
CA ASN A 889 -14.79 -42.01 -10.41
C ASN A 889 -13.66 -41.72 -9.40
N LYS A 890 -13.20 -40.48 -9.31
CA LYS A 890 -12.08 -40.09 -8.45
C LYS A 890 -12.35 -40.34 -6.97
N LEU A 891 -13.53 -39.96 -6.46
CA LEU A 891 -13.88 -40.16 -5.06
C LEU A 891 -14.13 -41.64 -4.75
N ARG A 892 -14.75 -42.38 -5.68
CA ARG A 892 -14.95 -43.82 -5.52
C ARG A 892 -13.64 -44.59 -5.52
N ASP A 893 -12.69 -44.22 -6.37
CA ASP A 893 -11.34 -44.81 -6.37
C ASP A 893 -10.64 -44.61 -5.03
N VAL A 894 -10.73 -43.40 -4.45
CA VAL A 894 -10.22 -43.11 -3.10
C VAL A 894 -10.89 -44.02 -2.07
N TYR A 895 -12.23 -44.08 -2.07
CA TYR A 895 -12.97 -44.85 -1.07
C TYR A 895 -12.74 -46.36 -1.19
N LYS A 896 -12.64 -46.89 -2.41
CA LYS A 896 -12.39 -48.32 -2.68
C LYS A 896 -10.95 -48.73 -2.37
N THR A 897 -9.96 -47.90 -2.71
CA THR A 897 -8.55 -48.35 -2.81
C THR A 897 -7.54 -47.55 -1.97
N SER A 898 -7.76 -46.27 -1.70
CA SER A 898 -6.76 -45.41 -1.04
C SER A 898 -6.48 -45.86 0.40
N ALA A 899 -5.26 -45.67 0.89
CA ALA A 899 -4.86 -46.07 2.23
C ALA A 899 -5.58 -45.23 3.30
N ILE A 900 -5.96 -45.86 4.42
CA ILE A 900 -6.54 -45.16 5.57
C ILE A 900 -5.40 -44.71 6.49
N LYS A 901 -5.25 -43.40 6.66
CA LYS A 901 -4.20 -42.77 7.47
C LYS A 901 -4.44 -43.00 8.96
N HIS A 902 -5.67 -42.78 9.41
CA HIS A 902 -6.12 -43.07 10.77
C HIS A 902 -7.64 -43.10 10.87
N THR A 903 -8.14 -43.63 11.99
CA THR A 903 -9.56 -43.81 12.28
C THR A 903 -9.94 -43.36 13.69
N TYR A 904 -11.23 -43.09 13.88
CA TYR A 904 -11.88 -42.92 15.18
C TYR A 904 -13.16 -43.75 15.20
N ILE A 905 -13.40 -44.50 16.28
CA ILE A 905 -14.69 -45.20 16.47
C ILE A 905 -15.68 -44.21 17.09
N VAL A 906 -16.90 -44.15 16.58
CA VAL A 906 -17.95 -43.25 17.09
C VAL A 906 -18.88 -44.01 18.04
N GLU A 907 -18.85 -43.67 19.32
CA GLU A 907 -19.72 -44.24 20.35
C GLU A 907 -21.20 -43.93 20.07
N GLY A 908 -22.07 -44.92 20.23
CA GLY A 908 -23.50 -44.82 19.95
C GLY A 908 -23.86 -44.83 18.45
N ARG A 909 -22.92 -45.22 17.58
CA ARG A 909 -23.12 -45.33 16.12
C ARG A 909 -22.56 -46.65 15.57
N ASP A 910 -23.02 -47.04 14.38
CA ASP A 910 -22.63 -48.26 13.66
C ASP A 910 -21.48 -48.04 12.65
N TYR A 911 -20.75 -46.92 12.79
CA TYR A 911 -19.72 -46.51 11.85
C TYR A 911 -18.43 -46.01 12.52
N ILE A 912 -17.37 -46.03 11.73
CA ILE A 912 -16.03 -45.54 12.09
C ILE A 912 -15.73 -44.33 11.22
N LEU A 913 -15.23 -43.24 11.80
CA LEU A 913 -14.74 -42.10 11.04
C LEU A 913 -13.32 -42.38 10.54
N ALA A 914 -13.09 -42.27 9.24
CA ALA A 914 -11.80 -42.53 8.62
C ALA A 914 -11.26 -41.34 7.86
N ASN A 915 -9.95 -41.14 7.97
CA ASN A 915 -9.20 -40.17 7.20
C ASN A 915 -8.27 -40.92 6.22
N PHE A 916 -8.42 -40.65 4.93
CA PHE A 916 -7.69 -41.32 3.85
C PHE A 916 -6.37 -40.61 3.53
N ALA A 917 -5.51 -41.21 2.71
CA ALA A 917 -4.20 -40.65 2.36
C ALA A 917 -4.30 -39.28 1.66
N ASP A 918 -5.37 -39.06 0.89
CA ASP A 918 -5.67 -37.79 0.21
C ASP A 918 -6.38 -36.78 1.14
N ASP A 919 -6.28 -37.01 2.45
CA ASP A 919 -6.95 -36.33 3.57
C ASP A 919 -8.49 -36.34 3.50
N ASP A 920 -9.09 -37.18 2.65
CA ASP A 920 -10.55 -37.28 2.51
C ASP A 920 -11.17 -37.94 3.74
N LEU A 921 -12.31 -37.41 4.19
CA LEU A 921 -13.03 -37.89 5.37
C LEU A 921 -14.27 -38.66 4.94
N ALA A 922 -14.44 -39.87 5.48
CA ALA A 922 -15.62 -40.69 5.23
C ALA A 922 -16.02 -41.50 6.46
N TYR A 923 -17.29 -41.90 6.47
CA TYR A 923 -17.86 -42.80 7.47
C TYR A 923 -17.78 -44.24 6.93
N LEU A 924 -17.07 -45.11 7.64
CA LEU A 924 -17.03 -46.54 7.37
C LEU A 924 -18.19 -47.19 8.11
N LYS A 925 -19.35 -47.32 7.46
CA LYS A 925 -20.52 -48.00 8.02
C LYS A 925 -20.31 -49.50 7.97
N VAL A 926 -20.33 -50.16 9.12
CA VAL A 926 -20.06 -51.59 9.22
C VAL A 926 -21.26 -52.37 8.69
N VAL A 927 -20.98 -53.39 7.87
CA VAL A 927 -22.01 -54.22 7.23
C VAL A 927 -22.02 -55.61 7.86
N SER A 928 -23.22 -56.14 8.08
CA SER A 928 -23.44 -57.53 8.46
C SER A 928 -24.50 -58.19 7.57
N ASP A 929 -24.48 -59.52 7.51
CA ASP A 929 -25.49 -60.34 6.82
C ASP A 929 -26.86 -60.34 7.52
N GLY A 930 -26.93 -59.88 8.78
CA GLY A 930 -28.17 -59.87 9.57
C GLY A 930 -29.12 -58.72 9.25
N PRO A 931 -30.39 -58.79 9.71
CA PRO A 931 -31.34 -57.69 9.56
C PRO A 931 -30.90 -56.45 10.35
N ARG A 932 -31.41 -55.28 9.96
CA ARG A 932 -31.16 -54.02 10.70
C ARG A 932 -31.68 -54.13 12.13
N LYS A 933 -30.93 -53.58 13.09
CA LYS A 933 -31.25 -53.68 14.52
C LYS A 933 -31.30 -52.30 15.16
N GLN A 934 -32.30 -52.04 15.99
CA GLN A 934 -32.36 -50.82 16.79
C GLN A 934 -31.49 -50.97 18.05
N VAL A 935 -30.61 -50.00 18.28
CA VAL A 935 -29.72 -49.92 19.46
C VAL A 935 -29.85 -48.50 20.01
N GLY A 936 -30.58 -48.35 21.12
CA GLY A 936 -31.04 -47.04 21.58
C GLY A 936 -31.94 -46.37 20.52
N ASP A 937 -31.72 -45.08 20.26
CA ASP A 937 -32.48 -44.30 19.26
C ASP A 937 -31.93 -44.40 17.83
N GLN A 938 -31.04 -45.37 17.56
CA GLN A 938 -30.33 -45.49 16.28
C GLN A 938 -30.56 -46.84 15.62
N LEU A 939 -30.65 -46.84 14.29
CA LEU A 939 -30.77 -48.04 13.48
C LEU A 939 -29.39 -48.47 13.00
N PHE A 940 -28.94 -49.63 13.44
CA PHE A 940 -27.64 -50.21 13.11
C PHE A 940 -27.72 -51.11 11.88
N ASN A 941 -26.57 -51.34 11.25
CA ASN A 941 -26.43 -52.05 9.98
C ASN A 941 -27.15 -51.29 8.86
N GLY A 942 -26.91 -49.98 8.72
CA GLY A 942 -27.53 -49.17 7.67
C GLY A 942 -26.69 -49.04 6.38
N GLY A 943 -25.48 -49.61 6.35
CA GLY A 943 -24.48 -49.35 5.31
C GLY A 943 -24.93 -49.72 3.89
N LEU A 944 -25.54 -50.89 3.69
CA LEU A 944 -25.99 -51.31 2.36
C LEU A 944 -27.14 -50.43 1.82
N ALA A 945 -27.96 -49.86 2.71
CA ALA A 945 -29.02 -48.94 2.30
C ALA A 945 -28.42 -47.66 1.70
N GLU A 946 -27.39 -47.09 2.34
CA GLU A 946 -26.66 -45.92 1.81
C GLU A 946 -26.00 -46.23 0.45
N LEU A 947 -25.39 -47.41 0.32
CA LEU A 947 -24.76 -47.85 -0.91
C LEU A 947 -25.77 -47.91 -2.06
N VAL A 948 -26.89 -48.62 -1.86
CA VAL A 948 -27.93 -48.74 -2.88
C VAL A 948 -28.58 -47.38 -3.17
N SER A 949 -28.77 -46.54 -2.14
CA SER A 949 -29.28 -45.18 -2.32
C SER A 949 -28.40 -44.32 -3.22
N TYR A 950 -27.08 -44.41 -3.05
CA TYR A 950 -26.12 -43.74 -3.92
C TYR A 950 -26.25 -44.19 -5.38
N HIS A 951 -26.30 -45.51 -5.60
CA HIS A 951 -26.43 -46.07 -6.95
C HIS A 951 -27.75 -45.67 -7.63
N VAL A 952 -28.87 -45.74 -6.92
CA VAL A 952 -30.17 -45.29 -7.46
C VAL A 952 -30.12 -43.80 -7.82
N ASP A 953 -29.60 -42.96 -6.92
CA ASP A 953 -29.50 -41.51 -7.12
C ASP A 953 -28.67 -41.12 -8.37
N ARG A 954 -27.55 -41.81 -8.61
CA ARG A 954 -26.73 -41.58 -9.82
C ARG A 954 -27.39 -42.12 -11.08
N LEU A 955 -28.03 -43.30 -11.02
CA LEU A 955 -28.73 -43.88 -12.18
C LEU A 955 -29.90 -43.02 -12.68
N VAL A 956 -30.61 -42.34 -11.77
CA VAL A 956 -31.68 -41.40 -12.15
C VAL A 956 -31.18 -39.97 -12.38
N GLY A 957 -29.88 -39.74 -12.17
CA GLY A 957 -29.21 -38.46 -12.45
C GLY A 957 -29.66 -37.33 -11.53
N LEU A 958 -29.79 -37.61 -10.22
CA LEU A 958 -30.17 -36.62 -9.22
C LEU A 958 -28.97 -35.98 -8.52
N GLY A 959 -27.95 -36.79 -8.20
CA GLY A 959 -26.69 -36.31 -7.63
C GLY A 959 -26.81 -35.76 -6.21
N ARG A 960 -27.69 -36.32 -5.36
CA ARG A 960 -28.04 -35.77 -4.03
C ARG A 960 -27.56 -36.59 -2.86
N VAL A 961 -27.24 -37.86 -3.09
CA VAL A 961 -26.77 -38.78 -2.05
C VAL A 961 -25.23 -38.69 -1.95
N PRO A 962 -24.64 -38.74 -0.74
CA PRO A 962 -23.19 -38.86 -0.56
C PRO A 962 -22.60 -40.01 -1.36
N VAL A 963 -21.39 -39.81 -1.85
CA VAL A 963 -20.67 -40.83 -2.60
C VAL A 963 -20.45 -42.03 -1.68
N ALA A 964 -20.89 -43.19 -2.13
CA ALA A 964 -20.74 -44.43 -1.39
C ALA A 964 -19.98 -45.47 -2.21
N ALA A 965 -19.16 -46.26 -1.53
CA ALA A 965 -18.50 -47.42 -2.11
C ALA A 965 -18.38 -48.52 -1.04
N SER A 966 -18.50 -49.77 -1.45
CA SER A 966 -18.18 -50.88 -0.55
C SER A 966 -16.68 -51.14 -0.52
N ARG A 967 -16.20 -51.57 0.65
CA ARG A 967 -14.79 -51.95 0.84
C ARG A 967 -14.67 -53.07 1.84
N ARG A 968 -13.80 -54.03 1.54
CA ARG A 968 -13.34 -55.04 2.49
C ARG A 968 -12.04 -54.57 3.13
N LEU A 969 -12.05 -54.35 4.44
CA LEU A 969 -10.87 -53.94 5.19
C LEU A 969 -10.14 -55.17 5.72
N LEU A 970 -8.90 -55.37 5.25
CA LEU A 970 -7.96 -56.31 5.85
C LEU A 970 -7.26 -55.60 7.01
N LEU A 971 -7.52 -56.03 8.24
CA LEU A 971 -6.98 -55.38 9.43
C LEU A 971 -5.64 -56.01 9.84
N ASP A 972 -4.64 -55.85 8.97
CA ASP A 972 -3.27 -56.38 9.12
C ASP A 972 -2.37 -55.60 10.10
N GLY A 973 -2.91 -54.54 10.70
CA GLY A 973 -2.19 -53.61 11.56
C GLY A 973 -1.83 -52.28 10.89
N SER A 974 -2.13 -52.09 9.60
CA SER A 974 -1.88 -50.83 8.90
C SER A 974 -2.84 -49.68 9.27
N VAL A 975 -4.05 -50.01 9.74
CA VAL A 975 -5.08 -49.00 10.07
C VAL A 975 -4.92 -48.52 11.52
N VAL A 976 -4.38 -47.31 11.68
CA VAL A 976 -4.18 -46.67 12.99
C VAL A 976 -5.53 -46.23 13.59
N LEU A 977 -5.74 -46.48 14.88
CA LEU A 977 -6.88 -45.98 15.65
C LEU A 977 -6.40 -44.89 16.60
N LYS A 978 -6.90 -43.66 16.43
CA LYS A 978 -6.53 -42.53 17.30
C LYS A 978 -7.36 -42.46 18.57
N GLY A 979 -8.58 -43.00 18.57
CA GLY A 979 -9.41 -43.00 19.76
C GLY A 979 -10.87 -43.38 19.51
N VAL A 980 -11.64 -43.35 20.58
CA VAL A 980 -13.11 -43.44 20.58
C VAL A 980 -13.66 -42.05 20.85
N ILE A 981 -14.58 -41.59 20.01
CA ILE A 981 -15.23 -40.28 20.12
C ILE A 981 -16.74 -40.44 20.34
N ASN A 982 -17.40 -39.49 20.97
CA ASN A 982 -18.87 -39.47 21.04
C ASN A 982 -19.47 -38.92 19.73
N ALA A 983 -20.81 -38.89 19.65
CA ALA A 983 -21.52 -38.39 18.47
C ALA A 983 -21.28 -36.89 18.17
N GLN A 984 -20.82 -36.11 19.16
CA GLN A 984 -20.43 -34.70 19.03
C GLN A 984 -18.97 -34.52 18.57
N GLY A 985 -18.20 -35.60 18.51
CA GLY A 985 -16.79 -35.60 18.11
C GLY A 985 -15.81 -35.39 19.26
N GLU A 986 -16.26 -35.41 20.51
CA GLU A 986 -15.38 -35.29 21.68
C GLU A 986 -14.70 -36.62 21.97
N VAL A 987 -13.42 -36.59 22.34
CA VAL A 987 -12.63 -37.79 22.63
C VAL A 987 -13.07 -38.40 23.96
N VAL A 988 -13.67 -39.58 23.90
CA VAL A 988 -14.07 -40.40 25.05
C VAL A 988 -12.90 -41.27 25.53
N GLN A 989 -12.08 -41.75 24.58
CA GLN A 989 -10.88 -42.51 24.85
C GLN A 989 -9.79 -42.12 23.86
N ASP A 990 -8.67 -41.60 24.36
CA ASP A 990 -7.48 -41.27 23.57
C ASP A 990 -6.58 -42.51 23.45
N LEU A 991 -6.29 -42.92 22.21
CA LEU A 991 -5.45 -44.07 21.87
C LEU A 991 -4.24 -43.68 21.01
N GLU A 992 -4.02 -42.38 20.79
CA GLU A 992 -3.00 -41.87 19.87
C GLU A 992 -1.57 -42.23 20.33
N LYS A 993 -1.33 -42.26 21.65
CA LYS A 993 -0.02 -42.57 22.24
C LYS A 993 0.32 -44.06 22.27
N ASP A 994 -0.68 -44.93 22.21
CA ASP A 994 -0.51 -46.37 22.40
C ASP A 994 -0.17 -47.10 21.10
N HIS A 995 -0.10 -46.38 19.97
CA HIS A 995 0.06 -46.94 18.63
C HIS A 995 -0.94 -48.08 18.34
N THR A 996 -2.15 -47.97 18.91
CA THR A 996 -3.18 -48.98 18.79
C THR A 996 -3.73 -49.01 17.37
N THR A 997 -3.87 -50.21 16.81
CA THR A 997 -4.46 -50.42 15.49
C THR A 997 -5.93 -50.80 15.62
N LEU A 998 -6.74 -50.45 14.61
CA LEU A 998 -8.17 -50.73 14.61
C LEU A 998 -8.45 -52.23 14.77
N GLY A 999 -7.70 -53.08 14.06
CA GLY A 999 -7.84 -54.54 14.14
C GLY A 999 -7.56 -55.10 15.53
N ARG A 1000 -6.49 -54.63 16.16
CA ARG A 1000 -6.12 -55.06 17.52
C ARG A 1000 -7.20 -54.67 18.52
N TYR A 1001 -7.61 -53.40 18.51
CA TYR A 1001 -8.63 -52.89 19.43
C TYR A 1001 -9.96 -53.65 19.29
N LEU A 1002 -10.46 -53.83 18.06
CA LEU A 1002 -11.71 -54.55 17.83
C LEU A 1002 -11.61 -56.03 18.25
N SER A 1003 -10.45 -56.68 18.05
CA SER A 1003 -10.22 -58.06 18.51
C SER A 1003 -10.23 -58.17 20.04
N ASP A 1004 -9.63 -57.19 20.73
CA ASP A 1004 -9.61 -57.15 22.20
C ASP A 1004 -11.02 -56.89 22.77
N VAL A 1005 -11.85 -56.08 22.10
CA VAL A 1005 -13.26 -55.91 22.46
C VAL A 1005 -14.07 -57.19 22.18
N GLN A 1006 -13.88 -57.82 21.01
CA GLN A 1006 -14.60 -59.04 20.61
C GLN A 1006 -14.32 -60.21 21.58
N THR A 1007 -13.09 -60.32 22.08
CA THR A 1007 -12.66 -61.34 23.05
C THR A 1007 -12.93 -60.96 24.51
N LYS A 1008 -13.54 -59.79 24.76
CA LYS A 1008 -13.85 -59.23 26.08
C LYS A 1008 -12.61 -58.93 26.96
N ASN A 1009 -11.44 -58.75 26.34
CA ASN A 1009 -10.24 -58.25 27.02
C ASN A 1009 -10.38 -56.78 27.40
N ILE A 1010 -11.13 -56.01 26.60
CA ILE A 1010 -11.45 -54.60 26.87
C ILE A 1010 -12.98 -54.46 26.93
N ARG A 1011 -13.48 -53.77 27.95
CA ARG A 1011 -14.90 -53.37 28.02
C ARG A 1011 -15.13 -52.14 27.16
N ALA A 1012 -16.16 -52.16 26.33
CA ALA A 1012 -16.54 -51.02 25.50
C ALA A 1012 -18.06 -50.80 25.55
N ASN A 1013 -18.53 -49.70 24.98
CA ASN A 1013 -19.97 -49.46 24.82
C ASN A 1013 -20.58 -50.49 23.86
N GLY A 1014 -21.87 -50.80 24.04
CA GLY A 1014 -22.62 -51.75 23.20
C GLY A 1014 -22.54 -51.46 21.69
N SER A 1015 -22.35 -50.21 21.25
CA SER A 1015 -22.12 -49.92 19.83
C SER A 1015 -20.78 -50.42 19.31
N VAL A 1016 -19.72 -50.25 20.10
CA VAL A 1016 -18.36 -50.70 19.79
C VAL A 1016 -18.27 -52.21 19.87
N GLU A 1017 -18.93 -52.82 20.87
CA GLU A 1017 -19.08 -54.27 20.97
C GLU A 1017 -19.81 -54.84 19.75
N TRP A 1018 -20.86 -54.15 19.25
CA TRP A 1018 -21.55 -54.56 18.03
C TRP A 1018 -20.62 -54.52 16.81
N ILE A 1019 -19.87 -53.42 16.60
CA ILE A 1019 -18.89 -53.33 15.50
C ILE A 1019 -17.85 -54.47 15.60
N ALA A 1020 -17.30 -54.69 16.80
CA ALA A 1020 -16.32 -55.75 17.05
C ALA A 1020 -16.90 -57.15 16.78
N SER A 1021 -18.20 -57.37 17.05
CA SER A 1021 -18.86 -58.65 16.77
C SER A 1021 -19.02 -58.95 15.28
N GLN A 1022 -18.90 -57.96 14.39
CA GLN A 1022 -18.94 -58.15 12.94
C GLN A 1022 -17.58 -58.52 12.35
N LEU A 1023 -16.53 -58.58 13.17
CA LEU A 1023 -15.19 -58.96 12.73
C LEU A 1023 -15.16 -60.44 12.34
N ARG A 1024 -14.80 -60.72 11.08
CA ARG A 1024 -14.71 -62.09 10.55
C ARG A 1024 -13.26 -62.56 10.50
N HIS A 1025 -13.06 -63.84 10.78
CA HIS A 1025 -11.79 -64.52 10.65
C HIS A 1025 -11.95 -65.58 9.57
N ASP A 1026 -11.50 -65.27 8.35
CA ASP A 1026 -11.47 -66.23 7.25
C ASP A 1026 -10.22 -67.12 7.41
N PRO A 1027 -10.33 -68.46 7.48
CA PRO A 1027 -9.16 -69.34 7.56
C PRO A 1027 -8.14 -69.17 6.43
N ALA A 1028 -8.56 -68.63 5.28
CA ALA A 1028 -7.69 -68.33 4.15
C ALA A 1028 -6.91 -67.00 4.32
N GLU A 1029 -7.38 -66.10 5.19
CA GLU A 1029 -6.80 -64.78 5.42
C GLU A 1029 -6.12 -64.74 6.79
N LYS A 1030 -4.85 -64.33 6.83
CA LYS A 1030 -4.08 -64.31 8.07
C LYS A 1030 -4.55 -63.24 9.06
N HIS A 1031 -5.32 -62.26 8.59
CA HIS A 1031 -5.72 -61.09 9.36
C HIS A 1031 -7.25 -60.95 9.43
N PRO A 1032 -7.80 -60.36 10.50
CA PRO A 1032 -9.24 -60.13 10.62
C PRO A 1032 -9.78 -59.23 9.51
N ILE A 1033 -11.01 -59.49 9.08
CA ILE A 1033 -11.68 -58.79 8.00
C ILE A 1033 -12.91 -58.06 8.53
N LEU A 1034 -13.10 -56.83 8.07
CA LEU A 1034 -14.31 -56.05 8.31
C LEU A 1034 -14.88 -55.55 6.97
N ASP A 1035 -16.11 -55.94 6.66
CA ASP A 1035 -16.84 -55.43 5.49
C ASP A 1035 -17.50 -54.10 5.87
N VAL A 1036 -17.24 -53.04 5.08
CA VAL A 1036 -17.77 -51.70 5.32
C VAL A 1036 -18.32 -51.08 4.04
N VAL A 1037 -19.29 -50.19 4.20
CA VAL A 1037 -19.64 -49.20 3.19
C VAL A 1037 -19.02 -47.88 3.59
N VAL A 1038 -18.13 -47.37 2.74
CA VAL A 1038 -17.53 -46.05 2.87
C VAL A 1038 -18.51 -45.02 2.33
N VAL A 1039 -19.04 -44.17 3.21
CA VAL A 1039 -19.94 -43.06 2.88
C VAL A 1039 -19.19 -41.76 3.06
N GLY A 1040 -18.97 -41.03 1.97
CA GLY A 1040 -18.24 -39.77 2.00
C GLY A 1040 -18.91 -38.71 2.87
N LYS A 1041 -18.12 -37.96 3.64
CA LYS A 1041 -18.64 -36.88 4.47
C LYS A 1041 -19.27 -35.80 3.60
N ILE A 1042 -20.51 -35.41 3.89
CA ILE A 1042 -21.20 -34.35 3.15
C ILE A 1042 -20.55 -32.99 3.44
N LYS A 1043 -20.27 -32.21 2.40
CA LYS A 1043 -19.73 -30.85 2.51
C LYS A 1043 -20.75 -29.86 3.08
N ASP A 1044 -20.33 -29.02 4.03
CA ASP A 1044 -21.14 -27.95 4.66
C ASP A 1044 -22.58 -28.35 5.02
N LEU A 1045 -22.73 -29.56 5.58
CA LEU A 1045 -24.03 -30.12 5.92
C LEU A 1045 -24.73 -29.27 6.98
N LYS A 1046 -25.91 -28.73 6.63
CA LYS A 1046 -26.85 -28.10 7.58
C LYS A 1046 -28.10 -28.95 7.65
N GLN A 1047 -28.40 -29.45 8.85
CA GLN A 1047 -29.54 -30.33 9.12
C GLN A 1047 -30.77 -29.51 9.56
N ASP A 1048 -31.92 -30.19 9.69
CA ASP A 1048 -33.16 -29.66 10.24
C ASP A 1048 -33.69 -28.40 9.54
N ILE A 1049 -33.55 -28.33 8.21
CA ILE A 1049 -34.08 -27.23 7.40
C ILE A 1049 -35.61 -27.27 7.43
N LYS A 1050 -36.21 -26.31 8.14
CA LYS A 1050 -37.66 -26.13 8.22
C LYS A 1050 -38.16 -25.41 6.97
N LEU A 1051 -39.01 -26.08 6.19
CA LEU A 1051 -39.71 -25.45 5.08
C LEU A 1051 -41.05 -24.89 5.53
N SER A 1052 -41.51 -23.83 4.85
CA SER A 1052 -42.84 -23.29 5.05
C SER A 1052 -43.93 -24.28 4.64
N ASN A 1053 -45.05 -24.28 5.36
CA ASN A 1053 -46.25 -25.03 4.99
C ASN A 1053 -46.79 -24.67 3.59
N GLN A 1054 -46.41 -23.50 3.04
CA GLN A 1054 -46.79 -23.14 1.67
C GLN A 1054 -46.17 -24.06 0.61
N VAL A 1055 -45.03 -24.71 0.89
CA VAL A 1055 -44.45 -25.71 -0.02
C VAL A 1055 -45.39 -26.90 -0.20
N LYS A 1056 -46.03 -27.35 0.88
CA LYS A 1056 -47.06 -28.40 0.83
C LYS A 1056 -48.22 -27.99 -0.07
N ASN A 1057 -48.74 -26.77 0.12
CA ASN A 1057 -49.82 -26.24 -0.72
C ASN A 1057 -49.41 -26.16 -2.20
N PHE A 1058 -48.16 -25.77 -2.47
CA PHE A 1058 -47.63 -25.72 -3.82
C PHE A 1058 -47.59 -27.11 -4.48
N LEU A 1059 -47.06 -28.13 -3.78
CA LEU A 1059 -47.02 -29.51 -4.28
C LEU A 1059 -48.42 -30.09 -4.53
N ASN A 1060 -49.42 -29.64 -3.77
CA ASN A 1060 -50.83 -30.01 -3.92
C ASN A 1060 -51.59 -29.25 -5.04
N HIS A 1061 -50.93 -28.32 -5.74
CA HIS A 1061 -51.56 -27.38 -6.70
C HIS A 1061 -52.51 -26.33 -6.07
N ASP A 1062 -52.43 -26.11 -4.75
CA ASP A 1062 -53.22 -25.10 -4.02
C ASP A 1062 -52.51 -23.75 -3.89
N ALA A 1063 -51.23 -23.68 -4.26
CA ALA A 1063 -50.44 -22.44 -4.29
C ALA A 1063 -49.66 -22.32 -5.59
N TRP A 1064 -49.35 -21.08 -5.97
CA TRP A 1064 -48.53 -20.76 -7.13
C TRP A 1064 -47.08 -20.52 -6.71
N PHE A 1065 -46.15 -20.61 -7.66
CA PHE A 1065 -44.74 -20.35 -7.38
C PHE A 1065 -44.51 -18.92 -6.85
N SER A 1066 -45.35 -17.95 -7.23
CA SER A 1066 -45.32 -16.58 -6.69
C SER A 1066 -45.48 -16.53 -5.16
N ASP A 1067 -46.23 -17.47 -4.58
CA ASP A 1067 -46.45 -17.55 -3.13
C ASP A 1067 -45.20 -18.08 -2.42
N LEU A 1068 -44.52 -19.06 -3.03
CA LEU A 1068 -43.23 -19.56 -2.55
C LEU A 1068 -42.13 -18.49 -2.64
N LYS A 1069 -42.12 -17.72 -3.72
CA LYS A 1069 -41.15 -16.65 -3.95
C LYS A 1069 -41.21 -15.57 -2.86
N ARG A 1070 -42.40 -15.22 -2.38
CA ARG A 1070 -42.58 -14.26 -1.25
C ARG A 1070 -41.96 -14.75 0.06
N LEU A 1071 -41.73 -16.05 0.19
CA LEU A 1071 -41.10 -16.69 1.34
C LEU A 1071 -39.60 -16.92 1.15
N GLY A 1072 -39.02 -16.41 0.05
CA GLY A 1072 -37.60 -16.60 -0.27
C GLY A 1072 -37.26 -17.99 -0.81
N ILE A 1073 -38.26 -18.79 -1.21
CA ILE A 1073 -38.02 -20.10 -1.82
C ILE A 1073 -37.80 -19.90 -3.33
N THR A 1074 -36.62 -20.30 -3.80
CA THR A 1074 -36.23 -20.18 -5.21
C THR A 1074 -36.83 -21.31 -6.07
N ARG A 1075 -36.79 -21.14 -7.39
CA ARG A 1075 -37.21 -22.18 -8.34
C ARG A 1075 -36.29 -23.39 -8.26
N GLN A 1076 -34.99 -23.16 -8.12
CA GLN A 1076 -34.03 -24.25 -7.96
C GLN A 1076 -34.30 -25.05 -6.67
N MET A 1077 -34.52 -24.39 -5.53
CA MET A 1077 -34.93 -25.09 -4.29
C MET A 1077 -36.21 -25.89 -4.49
N THR A 1078 -37.16 -25.37 -5.27
CA THR A 1078 -38.42 -26.05 -5.57
C THR A 1078 -38.19 -27.34 -6.36
N TRP A 1079 -37.30 -27.34 -7.36
CA TRP A 1079 -36.90 -28.57 -8.07
C TRP A 1079 -36.15 -29.54 -7.16
N ASP A 1080 -35.27 -29.03 -6.30
CA ASP A 1080 -34.55 -29.84 -5.32
C ASP A 1080 -35.52 -30.60 -4.39
N ILE A 1081 -36.59 -29.94 -3.94
CA ILE A 1081 -37.65 -30.54 -3.12
C ILE A 1081 -38.36 -31.66 -3.89
N MET A 1082 -38.74 -31.42 -5.15
CA MET A 1082 -39.40 -32.43 -5.99
C MET A 1082 -38.51 -33.65 -6.25
N ASP A 1083 -37.24 -33.41 -6.61
CA ASP A 1083 -36.25 -34.45 -6.86
C ASP A 1083 -36.01 -35.27 -5.57
N MET A 1084 -35.98 -34.63 -4.40
CA MET A 1084 -35.80 -35.32 -3.11
C MET A 1084 -37.00 -36.20 -2.74
N HIS A 1085 -38.22 -35.73 -2.96
CA HIS A 1085 -39.43 -36.53 -2.75
C HIS A 1085 -39.50 -37.74 -3.68
N LEU A 1086 -39.15 -37.52 -4.94
CA LEU A 1086 -39.07 -38.59 -5.91
C LEU A 1086 -38.00 -39.62 -5.49
N LEU A 1087 -36.84 -39.15 -5.02
CA LEU A 1087 -35.80 -40.03 -4.50
C LEU A 1087 -36.29 -40.84 -3.31
N ASP A 1088 -36.92 -40.22 -2.31
CA ASP A 1088 -37.45 -40.94 -1.13
C ASP A 1088 -38.47 -42.02 -1.50
N PHE A 1089 -39.32 -41.73 -2.48
CA PHE A 1089 -40.23 -42.74 -3.04
C PHE A 1089 -39.45 -43.90 -3.67
N LEU A 1090 -38.48 -43.62 -4.56
CA LEU A 1090 -37.68 -44.65 -5.24
C LEU A 1090 -36.84 -45.49 -4.26
N LEU A 1091 -36.32 -44.86 -3.21
CA LEU A 1091 -35.55 -45.47 -2.14
C LEU A 1091 -36.43 -46.17 -1.10
N HIS A 1092 -37.74 -45.95 -1.12
CA HIS A 1092 -38.65 -46.45 -0.10
C HIS A 1092 -38.27 -45.96 1.31
N ASN A 1093 -38.13 -44.65 1.48
CA ASN A 1093 -37.75 -44.02 2.76
C ASN A 1093 -38.93 -43.25 3.40
N PRO A 1094 -39.74 -43.89 4.27
CA PRO A 1094 -40.89 -43.24 4.92
C PRO A 1094 -40.51 -42.36 6.12
N HIS A 1095 -39.22 -42.18 6.40
CA HIS A 1095 -38.75 -41.55 7.64
C HIS A 1095 -38.01 -40.23 7.45
N ARG A 1096 -37.97 -39.67 6.23
CA ARG A 1096 -37.38 -38.34 6.03
C ARG A 1096 -38.30 -37.25 6.57
N THR A 1097 -38.08 -36.84 7.81
CA THR A 1097 -38.87 -35.82 8.52
C THR A 1097 -38.28 -34.41 8.41
N THR A 1098 -37.07 -34.27 7.89
CA THR A 1098 -36.34 -33.01 7.76
C THR A 1098 -35.54 -32.98 6.46
N PHE A 1099 -35.35 -31.80 5.90
CA PHE A 1099 -34.38 -31.59 4.84
C PHE A 1099 -33.01 -31.23 5.40
N ALA A 1100 -31.97 -31.48 4.60
CA ALA A 1100 -30.66 -30.91 4.81
C ALA A 1100 -30.18 -30.20 3.55
N THR A 1101 -29.33 -29.20 3.74
CA THR A 1101 -28.60 -28.56 2.66
C THR A 1101 -27.13 -28.92 2.73
N SER A 1102 -26.52 -29.08 1.57
CA SER A 1102 -25.08 -29.02 1.37
C SER A 1102 -24.83 -27.79 0.51
N GLU A 1103 -24.14 -26.80 1.05
CA GLU A 1103 -23.92 -25.52 0.38
C GLU A 1103 -25.24 -24.84 -0.07
N LEU A 1104 -25.52 -24.82 -1.38
CA LEU A 1104 -26.68 -24.18 -2.03
C LEU A 1104 -27.81 -25.15 -2.38
N ARG A 1105 -27.65 -26.45 -2.11
CA ARG A 1105 -28.57 -27.49 -2.61
C ARG A 1105 -29.13 -28.36 -1.51
N LEU A 1106 -30.36 -28.84 -1.69
CA LEU A 1106 -30.88 -29.90 -0.83
C LEU A 1106 -30.19 -31.21 -1.15
N VAL A 1107 -29.85 -31.95 -0.10
CA VAL A 1107 -29.15 -33.23 -0.19
C VAL A 1107 -29.86 -34.30 0.63
N SER A 1108 -29.64 -35.55 0.21
CA SER A 1108 -30.15 -36.72 0.88
C SER A 1108 -29.09 -37.25 1.84
N TYR A 1109 -29.30 -37.06 3.14
CA TYR A 1109 -28.44 -37.60 4.19
C TYR A 1109 -29.17 -38.66 5.02
N ASP A 1110 -28.40 -39.56 5.62
CA ASP A 1110 -28.87 -40.67 6.47
C ASP A 1110 -29.95 -41.56 5.83
N ASN A 1111 -29.59 -42.27 4.76
CA ASN A 1111 -30.50 -43.20 4.09
C ASN A 1111 -30.52 -44.59 4.74
N THR A 1112 -30.08 -44.72 5.99
CA THR A 1112 -30.06 -45.99 6.74
C THR A 1112 -31.45 -46.65 6.84
N ARG A 1113 -32.50 -45.83 6.76
CA ARG A 1113 -33.91 -46.26 6.79
C ARG A 1113 -34.53 -46.51 5.41
N ALA A 1114 -33.80 -46.26 4.31
CA ALA A 1114 -34.26 -46.60 2.96
C ALA A 1114 -34.39 -48.12 2.78
N PHE A 1115 -35.23 -48.55 1.86
CA PHE A 1115 -35.51 -49.97 1.58
C PHE A 1115 -35.91 -50.74 2.85
N SER A 1116 -36.86 -50.19 3.64
CA SER A 1116 -37.38 -50.85 4.84
C SER A 1116 -37.97 -52.23 4.50
N ALA A 1117 -37.67 -53.23 5.32
CA ALA A 1117 -37.98 -54.64 5.12
C ALA A 1117 -39.48 -55.01 5.20
N ASP A 1118 -40.32 -54.12 5.73
CA ASP A 1118 -41.63 -54.47 6.25
C ASP A 1118 -42.80 -54.22 5.29
N ILE A 1119 -42.52 -54.11 4.00
CA ILE A 1119 -43.51 -53.59 3.05
C ILE A 1119 -43.83 -54.68 2.03
N GLY A 1120 -44.91 -55.38 2.38
CA GLY A 1120 -45.53 -56.48 1.66
C GLY A 1120 -45.82 -56.18 0.20
N GLY A 1121 -44.86 -56.29 -0.72
CA GLY A 1121 -45.05 -56.21 -2.17
C GLY A 1121 -45.72 -54.93 -2.70
N LYS A 1122 -45.97 -53.94 -1.84
CA LYS A 1122 -46.76 -52.76 -2.13
C LYS A 1122 -45.85 -51.55 -2.19
N VAL A 1123 -45.92 -50.86 -3.32
CA VAL A 1123 -45.38 -49.51 -3.44
C VAL A 1123 -45.95 -48.64 -2.32
N CYS A 1124 -45.09 -47.88 -1.62
CA CYS A 1124 -45.54 -46.95 -0.59
C CYS A 1124 -46.09 -45.67 -1.23
N GLU A 1125 -47.31 -45.77 -1.76
CA GLU A 1125 -48.00 -44.67 -2.45
C GLU A 1125 -48.09 -43.38 -1.62
N PRO A 1126 -48.31 -43.40 -0.28
CA PRO A 1126 -48.30 -42.19 0.53
C PRO A 1126 -47.04 -41.33 0.42
N LEU A 1127 -45.86 -41.89 0.07
CA LEU A 1127 -44.67 -41.06 -0.15
C LEU A 1127 -44.82 -40.10 -1.34
N LEU A 1128 -45.66 -40.46 -2.33
CA LEU A 1128 -46.02 -39.58 -3.45
C LEU A 1128 -47.23 -38.68 -3.15
N ARG A 1129 -47.98 -38.91 -2.07
CA ARG A 1129 -49.18 -38.11 -1.74
C ARG A 1129 -48.93 -37.13 -0.59
N CYS A 1130 -48.20 -37.55 0.43
CA CYS A 1130 -47.96 -36.83 1.66
C CYS A 1130 -46.54 -37.10 2.19
N PRO A 1131 -45.53 -36.38 1.67
CA PRO A 1131 -44.15 -36.55 2.10
C PRO A 1131 -43.99 -36.30 3.62
N PRO A 1132 -43.34 -37.21 4.38
CA PRO A 1132 -43.26 -37.14 5.84
C PRO A 1132 -42.69 -35.83 6.39
N VAL A 1133 -41.80 -35.16 5.64
CA VAL A 1133 -41.16 -33.88 6.01
C VAL A 1133 -42.12 -32.71 6.24
N PHE A 1134 -43.36 -32.78 5.74
CA PHE A 1134 -44.37 -31.74 5.95
C PHE A 1134 -45.36 -32.04 7.08
N TYR A 1135 -45.18 -33.14 7.81
CA TYR A 1135 -46.09 -33.54 8.88
C TYR A 1135 -45.31 -33.63 10.19
N SER A 1136 -45.69 -32.80 11.17
CA SER A 1136 -45.10 -32.82 12.51
C SER A 1136 -45.48 -34.12 13.21
N SER A 1137 -44.47 -34.96 13.43
CA SER A 1137 -44.52 -36.29 14.06
C SER A 1137 -45.61 -37.22 13.51
N VAL A 1138 -45.18 -38.29 12.85
CA VAL A 1138 -45.95 -39.54 12.88
C VAL A 1138 -45.98 -39.98 14.35
N GLU A 1139 -46.96 -39.48 15.11
CA GLU A 1139 -47.18 -39.89 16.50
C GLU A 1139 -47.51 -41.38 16.52
N GLY A 1140 -46.72 -42.15 17.27
CA GLY A 1140 -47.13 -43.43 17.82
C GLY A 1140 -46.89 -44.65 16.95
N GLY A 1141 -45.74 -45.31 17.18
CA GLY A 1141 -45.55 -46.73 16.91
C GLY A 1141 -44.48 -47.04 15.88
N GLU A 1142 -43.29 -47.39 16.36
CA GLU A 1142 -42.14 -47.96 15.63
C GLU A 1142 -42.44 -49.35 15.03
N LYS A 1143 -43.53 -49.49 14.27
CA LYS A 1143 -43.75 -50.63 13.38
C LYS A 1143 -43.54 -50.18 11.93
N SER A 1144 -42.27 -49.94 11.58
CA SER A 1144 -41.55 -50.24 10.32
C SER A 1144 -42.23 -50.20 8.93
N GLY A 1145 -43.46 -49.72 8.79
CA GLY A 1145 -44.24 -49.77 7.56
C GLY A 1145 -44.50 -48.42 6.91
N CYS A 1146 -44.77 -48.45 5.60
CA CYS A 1146 -45.44 -47.37 4.89
C CYS A 1146 -46.73 -46.98 5.64
N PRO A 1147 -47.03 -45.68 5.87
CA PRO A 1147 -48.28 -45.30 6.50
C PRO A 1147 -49.47 -45.84 5.69
N ALA A 1148 -50.55 -46.30 6.34
CA ALA A 1148 -51.71 -46.86 5.63
C ALA A 1148 -52.49 -45.79 4.84
N SER A 1149 -52.42 -44.53 5.30
CA SER A 1149 -53.00 -43.34 4.69
C SER A 1149 -52.23 -42.10 5.15
N CYS A 1150 -52.47 -40.94 4.53
CA CYS A 1150 -51.94 -39.68 5.04
C CYS A 1150 -52.51 -39.36 6.45
N PRO A 1151 -51.77 -38.65 7.33
CA PRO A 1151 -52.21 -38.37 8.70
C PRO A 1151 -53.61 -37.74 8.78
N THR A 1152 -54.45 -38.24 9.69
CA THR A 1152 -55.92 -38.13 9.71
C THR A 1152 -56.53 -36.80 10.14
N ASN A 1153 -55.74 -35.74 10.36
CA ASN A 1153 -56.29 -34.40 10.71
C ASN A 1153 -56.68 -33.55 9.48
N THR A 1154 -56.81 -34.14 8.30
CA THR A 1154 -57.26 -33.45 7.08
C THR A 1154 -58.49 -34.17 6.52
N GLU A 1155 -59.66 -33.53 6.55
CA GLU A 1155 -60.93 -34.01 5.94
C GLU A 1155 -60.86 -34.20 4.40
N ASP A 1156 -59.67 -34.07 3.80
CA ASP A 1156 -59.42 -34.03 2.36
C ASP A 1156 -58.32 -35.03 1.93
N GLY A 1157 -58.36 -36.26 2.47
CA GLY A 1157 -57.38 -37.32 2.20
C GLY A 1157 -57.19 -37.68 0.71
N ASP A 1158 -58.17 -37.36 -0.15
CA ASP A 1158 -58.10 -37.55 -1.61
C ASP A 1158 -57.67 -36.31 -2.41
N LYS A 1159 -57.57 -35.12 -1.78
CA LYS A 1159 -57.12 -33.90 -2.47
C LYS A 1159 -55.59 -33.71 -2.46
N ASN A 1160 -54.88 -34.33 -1.53
CA ASN A 1160 -53.42 -34.25 -1.43
C ASN A 1160 -52.75 -35.23 -2.42
N GLN A 1161 -52.45 -34.77 -3.62
CA GLN A 1161 -51.64 -35.51 -4.60
C GLN A 1161 -50.45 -34.64 -4.99
N ASN A 1162 -49.22 -35.05 -4.64
CA ASN A 1162 -48.05 -34.43 -5.23
C ASN A 1162 -48.02 -34.80 -6.72
N CYS A 1163 -48.39 -33.82 -7.54
CA CYS A 1163 -48.44 -33.94 -8.99
C CYS A 1163 -47.53 -32.90 -9.63
N ARG A 1164 -46.41 -32.55 -8.99
CA ARG A 1164 -45.39 -31.68 -9.56
C ARG A 1164 -44.06 -32.41 -9.66
N PHE A 1165 -43.56 -32.55 -10.88
CA PHE A 1165 -42.35 -33.29 -11.21
C PHE A 1165 -41.44 -32.47 -12.12
N ARG A 1166 -40.13 -32.66 -11.98
CA ARG A 1166 -39.17 -32.09 -12.92
C ARG A 1166 -39.17 -32.92 -14.20
N ARG A 1167 -39.47 -32.28 -15.35
CA ARG A 1167 -39.61 -32.98 -16.65
C ARG A 1167 -38.39 -33.82 -16.99
N GLY A 1168 -37.18 -33.24 -16.92
CA GLY A 1168 -35.94 -33.93 -17.27
C GLY A 1168 -35.69 -35.19 -16.42
N THR A 1169 -35.95 -35.12 -15.12
CA THR A 1169 -35.80 -36.25 -14.20
C THR A 1169 -36.77 -37.37 -14.55
N PHE A 1170 -38.04 -37.05 -14.76
CA PHE A 1170 -39.04 -38.05 -15.16
C PHE A 1170 -38.73 -38.66 -16.52
N GLU A 1171 -38.32 -37.85 -17.51
CA GLU A 1171 -37.96 -38.34 -18.85
C GLU A 1171 -36.75 -39.28 -18.84
N ARG A 1172 -35.76 -39.07 -17.96
CA ARG A 1172 -34.65 -40.02 -17.76
C ARG A 1172 -35.15 -41.36 -17.21
N ILE A 1173 -36.00 -41.32 -16.18
CA ILE A 1173 -36.60 -42.53 -15.59
C ILE A 1173 -37.46 -43.25 -16.64
N ARG A 1174 -38.30 -42.51 -17.38
CA ARG A 1174 -39.18 -43.02 -18.42
C ARG A 1174 -38.40 -43.67 -19.56
N ARG A 1175 -37.38 -43.00 -20.11
CA ARG A 1175 -36.48 -43.56 -21.15
C ARG A 1175 -35.83 -44.87 -20.70
N GLY A 1176 -35.43 -44.93 -19.43
CA GLY A 1176 -34.89 -46.13 -18.81
C GLY A 1176 -35.91 -47.25 -18.55
N SER A 1177 -37.22 -46.96 -18.65
CA SER A 1177 -38.30 -47.93 -18.45
C SER A 1177 -39.05 -48.34 -19.73
N GLU A 1178 -39.06 -47.51 -20.78
CA GLU A 1178 -39.91 -47.68 -21.98
C GLU A 1178 -39.13 -48.08 -23.26
N ALA A 1179 -37.80 -48.16 -23.23
CA ALA A 1179 -37.02 -48.60 -24.39
C ALA A 1179 -37.43 -50.03 -24.81
N ALA A 1180 -38.08 -50.17 -25.97
CA ALA A 1180 -38.79 -51.37 -26.42
C ALA A 1180 -37.95 -52.65 -26.55
N ALA A 1181 -36.62 -52.56 -26.49
CA ALA A 1181 -35.70 -53.70 -26.54
C ALA A 1181 -35.30 -54.24 -25.15
N GLU A 1182 -35.49 -53.47 -24.07
CA GLU A 1182 -35.01 -53.80 -22.72
C GLU A 1182 -35.99 -53.27 -21.67
N LYS A 1183 -37.14 -53.96 -21.54
CA LYS A 1183 -37.93 -53.89 -20.30
C LYS A 1183 -36.95 -54.21 -19.16
N ASP A 1184 -36.83 -53.32 -18.18
CA ASP A 1184 -35.94 -53.44 -17.00
C ASP A 1184 -34.51 -52.88 -17.13
N ASN A 1185 -34.23 -52.03 -18.12
CA ASN A 1185 -32.90 -51.43 -18.31
C ASN A 1185 -32.33 -50.75 -17.03
N LEU A 1186 -33.09 -49.89 -16.34
CA LEU A 1186 -32.62 -49.26 -15.09
C LEU A 1186 -32.34 -50.26 -13.96
N VAL A 1187 -33.13 -51.33 -13.88
CA VAL A 1187 -32.99 -52.38 -12.86
C VAL A 1187 -31.74 -53.23 -13.16
N ASN A 1188 -31.52 -53.57 -14.43
CA ASN A 1188 -30.32 -54.28 -14.88
C ASN A 1188 -29.06 -53.44 -14.67
N LYS A 1189 -29.13 -52.12 -14.92
CA LYS A 1189 -28.04 -51.18 -14.63
C LYS A 1189 -27.73 -51.11 -13.14
N LEU A 1190 -28.75 -51.05 -12.28
CA LEU A 1190 -28.56 -51.12 -10.83
C LEU A 1190 -27.92 -52.46 -10.41
N ARG A 1191 -28.36 -53.57 -10.99
CA ARG A 1191 -27.78 -54.89 -10.71
C ARG A 1191 -26.31 -54.98 -11.10
N ASN A 1192 -25.96 -54.45 -12.27
CA ASN A 1192 -24.59 -54.41 -12.77
C ASN A 1192 -23.71 -53.47 -11.94
N ALA A 1193 -24.22 -52.30 -11.56
CA ALA A 1193 -23.47 -51.35 -10.74
C ALA A 1193 -23.21 -51.88 -9.32
N LEU A 1194 -24.15 -52.65 -8.75
CA LEU A 1194 -23.97 -53.29 -7.45
C LEU A 1194 -23.14 -54.58 -7.52
N SER A 1195 -22.96 -55.20 -8.68
CA SER A 1195 -22.10 -56.38 -8.82
C SER A 1195 -20.61 -56.03 -8.97
N SER A 1196 -20.29 -54.76 -9.30
CA SER A 1196 -18.91 -54.24 -9.30
C SER A 1196 -18.41 -53.82 -7.91
N GLU A 1197 -19.26 -53.94 -6.89
CA GLU A 1197 -18.94 -53.65 -5.49
C GLU A 1197 -18.17 -54.79 -4.82
N ALA A 1198 -17.24 -54.46 -3.92
CA ALA A 1198 -16.46 -55.43 -3.15
C ALA A 1198 -17.33 -56.30 -2.23
N ILE A 1199 -18.48 -55.77 -1.79
CA ILE A 1199 -19.49 -56.51 -1.03
C ILE A 1199 -20.60 -56.94 -1.99
N ASN A 1200 -20.83 -58.26 -2.08
CA ASN A 1200 -21.90 -58.80 -2.92
C ASN A 1200 -23.27 -58.53 -2.31
N VAL A 1201 -23.96 -57.49 -2.78
CA VAL A 1201 -25.30 -57.12 -2.28
C VAL A 1201 -26.31 -58.27 -2.46
N ASN A 1202 -26.16 -59.11 -3.50
CA ASN A 1202 -27.06 -60.25 -3.75
C ASN A 1202 -26.97 -61.35 -2.69
N SER A 1203 -25.86 -61.45 -1.94
CA SER A 1203 -25.72 -62.41 -0.85
C SER A 1203 -26.42 -61.96 0.44
N HIS A 1204 -26.89 -60.72 0.52
CA HIS A 1204 -27.49 -60.11 1.71
C HIS A 1204 -29.01 -60.00 1.57
N LYS A 1205 -29.69 -61.08 1.14
CA LYS A 1205 -31.15 -61.05 0.90
C LYS A 1205 -31.94 -60.70 2.17
N ASP A 1206 -31.52 -61.24 3.30
CA ASP A 1206 -32.18 -61.04 4.60
C ASP A 1206 -32.06 -59.59 5.11
N TYR A 1207 -31.10 -58.80 4.60
CA TYR A 1207 -30.93 -57.39 4.93
C TYR A 1207 -32.10 -56.51 4.44
N PHE A 1208 -32.58 -56.76 3.22
CA PHE A 1208 -33.65 -55.97 2.59
C PHE A 1208 -35.06 -56.51 2.89
N GLY A 1209 -35.15 -57.53 3.74
CA GLY A 1209 -36.42 -58.14 4.14
C GLY A 1209 -36.91 -59.23 3.20
N ARG A 1210 -38.23 -59.47 3.19
CA ARG A 1210 -38.85 -60.59 2.47
C ARG A 1210 -38.88 -60.42 0.94
N TYR A 1211 -38.60 -59.22 0.42
CA TYR A 1211 -38.76 -58.88 -1.00
C TYR A 1211 -37.42 -58.59 -1.66
N ASP A 1212 -37.31 -59.00 -2.92
CA ASP A 1212 -36.14 -58.73 -3.74
C ASP A 1212 -35.99 -57.22 -4.01
N LEU A 1213 -34.78 -56.70 -3.78
CA LEU A 1213 -34.45 -55.28 -3.95
C LEU A 1213 -34.82 -54.78 -5.36
N TYR A 1214 -34.51 -55.57 -6.38
CA TYR A 1214 -34.65 -55.21 -7.78
C TYR A 1214 -36.12 -55.23 -8.21
N GLU A 1215 -36.86 -56.26 -7.81
CA GLU A 1215 -38.31 -56.36 -8.02
C GLU A 1215 -39.04 -55.18 -7.36
N GLY A 1216 -38.66 -54.86 -6.11
CA GLY A 1216 -39.22 -53.71 -5.40
C GLY A 1216 -38.96 -52.39 -6.13
N PHE A 1217 -37.75 -52.18 -6.65
CA PHE A 1217 -37.40 -50.98 -7.41
C PHE A 1217 -38.16 -50.88 -8.74
N GLN A 1218 -38.29 -52.00 -9.46
CA GLN A 1218 -39.07 -52.11 -10.69
C GLN A 1218 -40.54 -51.73 -10.47
N ASN A 1219 -41.15 -52.27 -9.41
CA ASN A 1219 -42.55 -51.99 -9.05
C ASN A 1219 -42.75 -50.50 -8.76
N ARG A 1220 -41.79 -49.84 -8.11
CA ARG A 1220 -41.85 -48.39 -7.84
C ARG A 1220 -41.73 -47.55 -9.11
N ILE A 1221 -40.85 -47.90 -10.03
CA ILE A 1221 -40.74 -47.22 -11.34
C ILE A 1221 -42.05 -47.34 -12.11
N ALA A 1222 -42.62 -48.54 -12.21
CA ALA A 1222 -43.89 -48.77 -12.91
C ALA A 1222 -45.05 -47.97 -12.27
N HIS A 1223 -45.10 -47.93 -10.94
CA HIS A 1223 -46.10 -47.16 -10.22
C HIS A 1223 -45.93 -45.65 -10.41
N LEU A 1224 -44.69 -45.14 -10.40
CA LEU A 1224 -44.40 -43.73 -10.68
C LEU A 1224 -44.93 -43.33 -12.06
N SER A 1225 -44.64 -44.12 -13.11
CA SER A 1225 -45.13 -43.84 -14.47
C SER A 1225 -46.67 -43.81 -14.52
N SER A 1226 -47.33 -44.73 -13.83
CA SER A 1226 -48.80 -44.73 -13.70
C SER A 1226 -49.32 -43.52 -12.93
N HIS A 1227 -48.65 -43.11 -11.85
CA HIS A 1227 -49.01 -41.94 -11.05
C HIS A 1227 -48.88 -40.64 -11.83
N VAL A 1228 -47.74 -40.44 -12.53
CA VAL A 1228 -47.51 -39.26 -13.37
C VAL A 1228 -48.55 -39.21 -14.50
N LYS A 1229 -48.89 -40.34 -15.12
CA LYS A 1229 -49.95 -40.40 -16.13
C LYS A 1229 -51.31 -39.91 -15.57
N ARG A 1230 -51.71 -40.38 -14.38
CA ARG A 1230 -52.94 -39.90 -13.71
C ARG A 1230 -52.87 -38.40 -13.39
N CYS A 1231 -51.72 -37.91 -12.93
CA CYS A 1231 -51.51 -36.49 -12.70
C CYS A 1231 -51.66 -35.69 -14.00
N MET A 1232 -51.09 -36.16 -15.12
CA MET A 1232 -51.21 -35.50 -16.43
C MET A 1232 -52.65 -35.51 -16.94
N GLU A 1233 -53.41 -36.59 -16.74
CA GLU A 1233 -54.83 -36.64 -17.09
C GLU A 1233 -55.65 -35.62 -16.28
N LYS A 1234 -55.29 -35.37 -15.02
CA LYS A 1234 -55.98 -34.44 -14.13
C LYS A 1234 -55.58 -32.98 -14.31
N TYR A 1235 -54.28 -32.70 -14.48
CA TYR A 1235 -53.72 -31.34 -14.45
C TYR A 1235 -53.06 -30.92 -15.77
N GLY A 1236 -53.04 -31.77 -16.80
CA GLY A 1236 -52.36 -31.51 -18.08
C GLY A 1236 -50.84 -31.55 -17.97
N GLU A 1237 -50.13 -30.91 -18.91
CA GLU A 1237 -48.65 -30.79 -18.86
C GLU A 1237 -48.16 -29.91 -17.70
N TYR A 1238 -49.05 -29.17 -17.02
CA TYR A 1238 -48.71 -28.35 -15.85
C TYR A 1238 -48.21 -29.14 -14.63
N VAL A 1239 -48.27 -30.48 -14.69
CA VAL A 1239 -47.59 -31.35 -13.71
C VAL A 1239 -46.09 -31.27 -13.80
N PHE A 1240 -45.55 -30.85 -14.95
CA PHE A 1240 -44.14 -30.61 -15.13
C PHE A 1240 -43.83 -29.15 -14.80
N VAL A 1241 -42.91 -28.96 -13.85
CA VAL A 1241 -42.51 -27.64 -13.33
C VAL A 1241 -41.12 -27.26 -13.80
#